data_AF-A0A7X0CFT3-F1
#
_entry.id   AF-A0A7X0CFT3-F1
#
_cell.length_a   1.000
_cell.length_b   1.000
_cell.length_c   1.000
_cell.angle_alpha   90.00
_cell.angle_beta   90.00
_cell.angle_gamma   90.00
#
_symmetry.space_group_name_H-M   'P 1'
#
loop_
_entity.id
_entity.type
_entity.pdbx_description
1 polymer ?
#
loop_
_entity_poly.entity_id
_entity_poly.type
_entity_poly.pdbx_seq_one_letter_code
_entity_poly.pdbx_strand_id
1 'polypeptide(L)'
;MKIFIPPAASAPSAAVTKPGLTLYGTEQNDALTGGDDNDSLYGQGGNDVLEGRAGNDSLHGGNGDDHLIGGDGDDQLNDEDGNNILEGGAGNDTIHADIGLAQRGSRTTVDGGDGNDWIEIGLGIAAVAGGNGDDHIVVKTVRYVDAVTSAQPLGIDAGDGDDILYLEGGMQTLRPLLVTGGAGRDAYHFSQTPFLPLLTITDFAAGIGGDMIDVDSLLLVAREASNPFGQAGRLQLVQRGADVVLQHDVDGAAGAEYGWIDRVVLQNTALSGLRSENFGGIDPMGSTTGVELTGTDGDDILTGLRFDDLLRGGNGGDRLHGERGDDLLYGDAGNDVMVGGEGNDRLFGGAGNDWLYDAGGVDEVNLLDGGEGDDLLSTDDDGGNILQGGAGSDSLWTTGSGNLLDGGDGDDKLVVRIGPGVGTVSVTTIHGGAGNDRIELSLERDTGVVADGGAGRDTYALSWRPTQGAITILDFAAGAGGDLLEAGTLAQWTGNPFADGRLRLIQQGSDTLVQVDADGPRGAAGFATAVKLAGVDAATLTAQNIVEGYLPVVVGTAPPVTPTPTPTPTPTPEPSIPAPPTGTTPPPVATPAQPPVVAPVDRTGTTGVDHLLGGAGNDRLDGGSGNDVLMGGAGNDTLIGGSGTDSAHFGGARSDYTITHGADGIQVVDRRGSAGDGSDILIGVERLHFADTSLALDLDGAAGQAYRLYRAAFDRAPDLGGAGYWMARLDAGATLDDIAAGFATSREFADLYGSAPSNEDVVLRMYRNILDRDPDQGGYSFWLDVLDSGRAGVNAVLAQFGESVENRDAVAELIANGIAFTPYGA
;
A
#
# COMPACT_ATOMS: atom_id res chain seq x y z
N MET A 1 23.57 63.01 15.33
CA MET A 1 24.54 62.01 14.84
C MET A 1 23.97 61.48 13.53
N LYS A 2 24.49 61.92 12.38
CA LYS A 2 23.95 61.61 11.05
C LYS A 2 25.10 61.21 10.11
N ILE A 3 25.04 59.94 9.72
CA ILE A 3 25.15 59.36 8.37
C ILE A 3 26.39 59.72 7.53
N PHE A 4 27.16 58.67 7.24
CA PHE A 4 28.26 58.61 6.27
C PHE A 4 27.83 57.71 5.11
N ILE A 5 28.07 58.11 3.87
CA ILE A 5 27.87 57.29 2.66
C ILE A 5 29.26 57.05 2.04
N PRO A 6 29.73 55.79 1.88
CA PRO A 6 30.95 55.49 1.14
C PRO A 6 30.67 55.24 -0.36
N PRO A 7 31.67 55.43 -1.25
CA PRO A 7 31.52 55.31 -2.69
C PRO A 7 31.52 53.85 -3.19
N ALA A 8 30.89 53.64 -4.34
CA ALA A 8 30.62 52.36 -4.97
C ALA A 8 31.88 51.53 -5.29
N ALA A 9 31.78 50.22 -5.03
CA ALA A 9 32.75 49.22 -5.43
C ALA A 9 32.76 49.06 -6.96
N SER A 10 33.97 49.03 -7.53
CA SER A 10 34.22 48.53 -8.88
C SER A 10 33.89 47.04 -8.95
N ALA A 11 33.04 46.65 -9.89
CA ALA A 11 32.69 45.27 -10.17
C ALA A 11 33.94 44.40 -10.47
N PRO A 12 33.95 43.11 -10.08
CA PRO A 12 34.97 42.19 -10.55
C PRO A 12 34.88 42.03 -12.08
N SER A 13 36.04 42.04 -12.73
CA SER A 13 36.20 41.75 -14.15
C SER A 13 35.65 40.35 -14.44
N ALA A 14 34.69 40.25 -15.37
CA ALA A 14 34.34 38.97 -15.98
C ALA A 14 35.62 38.36 -16.60
N ALA A 15 35.93 37.11 -16.24
CA ALA A 15 36.92 36.33 -16.95
C ALA A 15 36.43 36.14 -18.38
N VAL A 16 37.22 36.60 -19.35
CA VAL A 16 37.04 36.22 -20.74
C VAL A 16 37.65 34.82 -20.84
N THR A 17 36.82 33.78 -20.83
CA THR A 17 37.25 32.43 -21.22
C THR A 17 37.76 32.49 -22.66
N LYS A 18 38.93 31.91 -22.90
CA LYS A 18 39.42 31.72 -24.27
C LYS A 18 38.51 30.68 -24.93
N PRO A 19 38.30 30.73 -26.25
CA PRO A 19 37.67 29.61 -26.92
C PRO A 19 38.61 28.40 -26.83
N GLY A 20 38.05 27.24 -26.51
CA GLY A 20 38.80 25.98 -26.54
C GLY A 20 39.39 25.67 -27.91
N LEU A 21 40.43 24.86 -27.89
CA LEU A 21 41.18 24.36 -29.02
C LEU A 21 40.40 23.25 -29.72
N THR A 22 40.51 23.22 -31.05
CA THR A 22 40.14 22.05 -31.85
C THR A 22 41.38 21.56 -32.57
N LEU A 23 41.86 20.38 -32.21
CA LEU A 23 43.09 19.77 -32.71
C LEU A 23 42.77 18.52 -33.53
N TYR A 24 43.42 18.41 -34.69
CA TYR A 24 43.31 17.24 -35.57
C TYR A 24 44.70 16.66 -35.80
N GLY A 25 44.85 15.37 -35.51
CA GLY A 25 45.98 14.54 -35.89
C GLY A 25 45.94 14.15 -37.36
N THR A 26 46.69 13.12 -37.69
CA THR A 26 46.95 12.60 -39.02
C THR A 26 46.76 11.09 -39.04
N GLU A 27 47.11 10.44 -40.16
CA GLU A 27 47.10 8.97 -40.26
C GLU A 27 48.40 8.33 -39.70
N GLN A 28 49.10 9.04 -38.81
CA GLN A 28 50.35 8.64 -38.18
C GLN A 28 50.23 8.90 -36.67
N ASN A 29 51.12 8.30 -35.88
CA ASN A 29 51.20 8.53 -34.44
C ASN A 29 51.41 10.02 -34.11
N ASP A 30 50.42 10.60 -33.45
CA ASP A 30 50.37 11.98 -33.05
C ASP A 30 50.32 12.12 -31.52
N ALA A 31 50.76 13.29 -31.04
CA ALA A 31 50.65 13.68 -29.64
C ALA A 31 49.94 15.03 -29.58
N LEU A 32 48.69 15.02 -29.14
CA LEU A 32 47.81 16.18 -29.07
C LEU A 32 47.60 16.55 -27.60
N THR A 33 47.69 17.84 -27.28
CA THR A 33 47.49 18.32 -25.92
C THR A 33 46.66 19.59 -25.91
N GLY A 34 45.61 19.58 -25.10
CA GLY A 34 44.72 20.68 -24.83
C GLY A 34 45.31 21.75 -23.91
N GLY A 35 44.44 22.73 -23.64
CA GLY A 35 44.60 23.85 -22.72
C GLY A 35 43.85 23.61 -21.42
N ASP A 36 43.44 24.71 -20.77
CA ASP A 36 42.66 24.67 -19.51
C ASP A 36 41.19 25.06 -19.77
N ASP A 37 40.76 25.03 -21.04
CA ASP A 37 39.41 25.37 -21.51
C ASP A 37 38.86 24.13 -22.27
N ASN A 38 37.55 24.03 -22.45
CA ASN A 38 36.89 22.89 -23.12
C ASN A 38 37.33 22.69 -24.59
N ASP A 39 38.11 21.65 -24.83
CA ASP A 39 38.80 21.37 -26.08
C ASP A 39 38.19 20.18 -26.86
N SER A 40 38.61 20.01 -28.11
CA SER A 40 38.25 18.86 -28.94
C SER A 40 39.46 18.32 -29.70
N LEU A 41 39.85 17.10 -29.40
CA LEU A 41 41.05 16.44 -29.92
C LEU A 41 40.65 15.20 -30.74
N TYR A 42 41.18 15.08 -31.96
CA TYR A 42 40.90 13.96 -32.87
C TYR A 42 42.21 13.34 -33.37
N GLY A 43 42.54 12.10 -32.99
CA GLY A 43 43.76 11.38 -33.40
C GLY A 43 43.73 10.97 -34.88
N GLN A 44 42.61 10.41 -35.32
CA GLN A 44 42.34 9.83 -36.65
C GLN A 44 42.86 8.40 -36.80
N GLY A 45 44.12 8.22 -37.19
CA GLY A 45 44.67 6.89 -37.39
C GLY A 45 46.15 6.86 -37.03
N GLY A 46 46.63 5.79 -36.44
CA GLY A 46 47.96 5.77 -35.82
C GLY A 46 47.84 5.36 -34.36
N ASN A 47 48.96 5.36 -33.64
CA ASN A 47 48.95 5.14 -32.21
C ASN A 47 49.18 6.49 -31.53
N ASP A 48 48.11 7.11 -31.09
CA ASP A 48 48.05 8.51 -30.70
C ASP A 48 48.03 8.68 -29.17
N VAL A 49 48.47 9.85 -28.71
CA VAL A 49 48.34 10.29 -27.31
C VAL A 49 47.58 11.60 -27.28
N LEU A 50 46.40 11.60 -26.68
CA LEU A 50 45.52 12.76 -26.55
C LEU A 50 45.38 13.11 -25.05
N GLU A 51 45.73 14.34 -24.68
CA GLU A 51 45.63 14.85 -23.30
C GLU A 51 44.78 16.12 -23.28
N GLY A 52 43.62 16.08 -22.61
CA GLY A 52 42.69 17.22 -22.48
C GLY A 52 43.18 18.29 -21.52
N ARG A 53 43.51 17.87 -20.29
CA ARG A 53 43.85 18.66 -19.11
C ARG A 53 42.63 19.22 -18.42
N ALA A 54 42.53 20.53 -18.23
CA ALA A 54 41.45 21.11 -17.44
C ALA A 54 40.35 21.61 -18.37
N GLY A 55 39.10 21.47 -17.96
CA GLY A 55 37.94 21.80 -18.78
C GLY A 55 37.22 20.53 -19.21
N ASN A 56 36.03 20.70 -19.80
CA ASN A 56 35.22 19.57 -20.25
C ASN A 56 35.54 19.29 -21.72
N ASP A 57 36.39 18.32 -21.96
CA ASP A 57 37.04 18.04 -23.23
C ASP A 57 36.37 16.91 -24.01
N SER A 58 36.65 16.84 -25.31
CA SER A 58 36.17 15.77 -26.18
C SER A 58 37.32 15.14 -26.95
N LEU A 59 37.68 13.91 -26.59
CA LEU A 59 38.83 13.17 -27.12
C LEU A 59 38.35 11.99 -27.96
N HIS A 60 38.84 11.93 -29.20
CA HIS A 60 38.55 10.85 -30.15
C HIS A 60 39.87 10.24 -30.64
N GLY A 61 40.19 9.00 -30.25
CA GLY A 61 41.42 8.31 -30.66
C GLY A 61 41.39 7.95 -32.14
N GLY A 62 40.51 7.01 -32.50
CA GLY A 62 40.27 6.61 -33.88
C GLY A 62 40.80 5.20 -34.10
N ASN A 63 41.58 4.99 -35.17
CA ASN A 63 42.13 3.67 -35.47
C ASN A 63 43.58 3.54 -35.00
N GLY A 64 43.88 2.51 -34.22
CA GLY A 64 45.22 2.15 -33.77
C GLY A 64 45.29 2.06 -32.26
N ASP A 65 46.49 1.89 -31.68
CA ASP A 65 46.62 1.76 -30.22
C ASP A 65 46.82 3.15 -29.59
N ASP A 66 45.74 3.75 -29.08
CA ASP A 66 45.63 5.12 -28.61
C ASP A 66 45.64 5.23 -27.08
N HIS A 67 46.09 6.38 -26.56
CA HIS A 67 46.05 6.76 -25.15
C HIS A 67 45.32 8.09 -25.00
N LEU A 68 44.11 8.06 -24.44
CA LEU A 68 43.28 9.23 -24.17
C LEU A 68 43.29 9.50 -22.66
N ILE A 69 43.58 10.75 -22.31
CA ILE A 69 43.62 11.26 -20.93
C ILE A 69 42.75 12.50 -20.88
N GLY A 70 41.59 12.44 -20.20
CA GLY A 70 40.69 13.57 -20.02
C GLY A 70 41.34 14.66 -19.18
N GLY A 71 41.48 14.42 -17.88
CA GLY A 71 42.13 15.33 -16.94
C GLY A 71 41.16 15.84 -15.88
N ASP A 72 41.13 17.13 -15.60
CA ASP A 72 40.17 17.74 -14.67
C ASP A 72 38.97 18.29 -15.46
N GLY A 73 37.75 17.81 -15.24
CA GLY A 73 36.53 18.27 -15.91
C GLY A 73 35.62 17.10 -16.25
N ASP A 74 34.42 17.40 -16.79
CA ASP A 74 33.54 16.34 -17.27
C ASP A 74 33.86 16.04 -18.74
N ASP A 75 34.64 15.00 -19.00
CA ASP A 75 35.23 14.71 -20.30
C ASP A 75 34.45 13.66 -21.10
N GLN A 76 34.60 13.71 -22.42
CA GLN A 76 34.06 12.71 -23.33
C GLN A 76 35.18 12.00 -24.07
N LEU A 77 35.43 10.74 -23.73
CA LEU A 77 36.45 9.91 -24.35
C LEU A 77 35.78 8.86 -25.23
N ASN A 78 36.07 8.89 -26.52
CA ASN A 78 35.55 7.95 -27.48
C ASN A 78 36.69 7.34 -28.28
N ASP A 79 36.71 6.02 -28.33
CA ASP A 79 37.71 5.32 -29.10
C ASP A 79 37.13 4.14 -29.90
N GLU A 80 37.76 3.86 -31.04
CA GLU A 80 37.32 2.84 -31.98
C GLU A 80 38.18 1.57 -31.91
N ASP A 81 39.09 1.37 -32.86
CA ASP A 81 39.71 0.10 -33.18
C ASP A 81 41.14 0.04 -32.61
N GLY A 82 41.45 -0.84 -31.65
CA GLY A 82 42.84 -1.01 -31.19
C GLY A 82 42.98 -1.60 -29.78
N ASN A 83 44.18 -1.49 -29.18
CA ASN A 83 44.40 -1.74 -27.75
C ASN A 83 44.63 -0.41 -27.04
N ASN A 84 43.57 0.14 -26.46
CA ASN A 84 43.55 1.55 -26.10
C ASN A 84 43.61 1.75 -24.58
N ILE A 85 44.07 2.91 -24.14
CA ILE A 85 44.05 3.31 -22.73
C ILE A 85 43.20 4.56 -22.65
N LEU A 86 42.09 4.50 -21.92
CA LEU A 86 41.21 5.64 -21.70
C LEU A 86 41.18 5.91 -20.20
N GLU A 87 41.62 7.10 -19.82
CA GLU A 87 41.68 7.61 -18.43
C GLU A 87 40.82 8.88 -18.39
N GLY A 88 39.68 8.85 -17.69
CA GLY A 88 38.79 10.01 -17.54
C GLY A 88 39.46 11.11 -16.74
N GLY A 89 39.78 10.82 -15.48
CA GLY A 89 40.53 11.74 -14.63
C GLY A 89 39.70 12.17 -13.43
N ALA A 90 39.42 13.45 -13.28
CA ALA A 90 38.62 14.00 -12.19
C ALA A 90 37.45 14.78 -12.76
N GLY A 91 36.22 14.47 -12.36
CA GLY A 91 34.98 14.99 -12.94
C GLY A 91 34.09 13.84 -13.39
N ASN A 92 32.90 14.15 -13.90
CA ASN A 92 31.95 13.11 -14.29
C ASN A 92 32.11 12.78 -15.77
N ASP A 93 32.89 11.76 -16.07
CA ASP A 93 33.32 11.45 -17.42
C ASP A 93 32.35 10.55 -18.17
N THR A 94 32.36 10.64 -19.50
CA THR A 94 31.63 9.72 -20.38
C THR A 94 32.64 9.01 -21.27
N ILE A 95 32.82 7.71 -21.04
CA ILE A 95 33.80 6.89 -21.74
C ILE A 95 33.10 5.85 -22.60
N HIS A 96 33.34 5.90 -23.91
CA HIS A 96 32.87 4.91 -24.88
C HIS A 96 34.07 4.18 -25.48
N ALA A 97 34.23 2.90 -25.14
CA ALA A 97 35.36 2.09 -25.59
C ALA A 97 34.91 0.83 -26.32
N ASP A 98 35.48 0.59 -27.51
CA ASP A 98 35.33 -0.67 -28.25
C ASP A 98 33.87 -1.07 -28.58
N ILE A 99 32.98 -0.09 -28.82
CA ILE A 99 31.55 -0.32 -29.12
C ILE A 99 31.25 -0.78 -30.58
N GLY A 100 32.26 -1.35 -31.26
CA GLY A 100 32.24 -1.78 -32.67
C GLY A 100 32.39 -3.29 -32.92
N LEU A 101 32.05 -3.76 -34.14
CA LEU A 101 32.02 -5.19 -34.49
C LEU A 101 33.42 -5.83 -34.53
N ALA A 102 33.72 -6.63 -33.49
CA ALA A 102 34.64 -7.76 -33.47
C ALA A 102 36.16 -7.45 -33.55
N GLN A 103 36.67 -6.63 -32.63
CA GLN A 103 38.11 -6.65 -32.27
C GLN A 103 38.41 -7.89 -31.42
N ARG A 104 38.93 -8.95 -32.04
CA ARG A 104 39.33 -10.19 -31.33
C ARG A 104 40.53 -9.91 -30.43
N GLY A 105 40.31 -9.87 -29.12
CA GLY A 105 41.39 -9.85 -28.13
C GLY A 105 42.10 -8.49 -28.03
N SER A 106 41.35 -7.40 -28.20
CA SER A 106 41.78 -6.09 -27.75
C SER A 106 42.21 -6.17 -26.26
N ARG A 107 43.18 -5.34 -25.90
CA ARG A 107 43.68 -5.18 -24.54
C ARG A 107 43.35 -3.80 -24.00
N THR A 108 42.27 -3.19 -24.49
CA THR A 108 41.81 -1.89 -24.02
C THR A 108 41.60 -1.89 -22.51
N THR A 109 42.03 -0.82 -21.86
CA THR A 109 41.80 -0.58 -20.44
C THR A 109 41.08 0.76 -20.29
N VAL A 110 40.05 0.77 -19.45
CA VAL A 110 39.29 1.98 -19.12
C VAL A 110 39.42 2.22 -17.62
N ASP A 111 39.63 3.47 -17.25
CA ASP A 111 39.67 3.99 -15.89
C ASP A 111 38.87 5.30 -15.87
N GLY A 112 37.78 5.35 -15.11
CA GLY A 112 36.94 6.55 -14.96
C GLY A 112 37.68 7.61 -14.17
N GLY A 113 38.05 7.29 -12.94
CA GLY A 113 38.86 8.14 -12.07
C GLY A 113 38.06 8.66 -10.87
N ASP A 114 38.17 9.95 -10.55
CA ASP A 114 37.39 10.58 -9.48
C ASP A 114 36.13 11.22 -10.07
N GLY A 115 34.93 10.83 -9.67
CA GLY A 115 33.68 11.41 -10.13
C GLY A 115 32.63 10.32 -10.36
N ASN A 116 31.44 10.73 -10.82
CA ASN A 116 30.39 9.79 -11.14
C ASN A 116 30.41 9.55 -12.65
N ASP A 117 31.05 8.47 -13.08
CA ASP A 117 31.40 8.23 -14.47
C ASP A 117 30.37 7.35 -15.20
N TRP A 118 30.21 7.62 -16.49
CA TRP A 118 29.42 6.78 -17.39
C TRP A 118 30.34 6.03 -18.33
N ILE A 119 30.48 4.71 -18.13
CA ILE A 119 31.42 3.87 -18.88
C ILE A 119 30.63 2.87 -19.73
N GLU A 120 30.65 3.05 -21.04
CA GLU A 120 30.03 2.13 -22.00
C GLU A 120 31.09 1.32 -22.75
N ILE A 121 31.02 0.00 -22.61
CA ILE A 121 32.06 -0.90 -23.11
C ILE A 121 31.54 -2.06 -23.95
N GLY A 122 32.32 -2.43 -24.97
CA GLY A 122 32.20 -3.69 -25.69
C GLY A 122 32.94 -4.85 -25.02
N LEU A 123 32.78 -6.08 -25.55
CA LEU A 123 33.41 -7.29 -25.00
C LEU A 123 34.89 -7.48 -25.34
N GLY A 124 35.47 -6.57 -26.12
CA GLY A 124 36.89 -6.56 -26.51
C GLY A 124 37.85 -6.16 -25.39
N ILE A 125 37.34 -5.57 -24.31
CA ILE A 125 38.14 -4.92 -23.26
C ILE A 125 38.89 -5.92 -22.37
N ALA A 126 40.05 -5.51 -21.85
CA ALA A 126 40.85 -6.27 -20.91
C ALA A 126 40.45 -6.03 -19.44
N ALA A 127 40.26 -4.76 -19.06
CA ALA A 127 39.89 -4.35 -17.71
C ALA A 127 39.13 -3.01 -17.72
N VAL A 128 38.23 -2.84 -16.76
CA VAL A 128 37.53 -1.58 -16.46
C VAL A 128 37.70 -1.27 -14.98
N ALA A 129 38.01 -0.02 -14.67
CA ALA A 129 37.90 0.59 -13.34
C ALA A 129 36.91 1.77 -13.45
N GLY A 130 35.94 1.85 -12.55
CA GLY A 130 35.11 3.05 -12.35
C GLY A 130 35.94 4.10 -11.64
N GLY A 131 36.24 3.86 -10.36
CA GLY A 131 37.15 4.68 -9.57
C GLY A 131 36.54 5.12 -8.25
N ASN A 132 36.54 6.41 -7.94
CA ASN A 132 35.85 6.97 -6.77
C ASN A 132 34.62 7.73 -7.24
N GLY A 133 33.46 7.48 -6.65
CA GLY A 133 32.19 8.11 -6.99
C GLY A 133 31.16 7.06 -7.42
N ASP A 134 29.93 7.49 -7.66
CA ASP A 134 28.86 6.54 -8.01
C ASP A 134 28.85 6.34 -9.53
N ASP A 135 29.48 5.25 -9.98
CA ASP A 135 29.74 4.98 -11.39
C ASP A 135 28.64 4.15 -12.05
N HIS A 136 28.45 4.36 -13.35
CA HIS A 136 27.49 3.63 -14.16
C HIS A 136 28.19 2.93 -15.33
N ILE A 137 28.38 1.62 -15.17
CA ILE A 137 29.10 0.77 -16.12
C ILE A 137 28.12 -0.05 -16.95
N VAL A 138 28.10 0.19 -18.27
CA VAL A 138 27.25 -0.52 -19.24
C VAL A 138 28.11 -1.47 -20.08
N VAL A 139 27.84 -2.76 -19.94
CA VAL A 139 28.48 -3.80 -20.76
C VAL A 139 27.56 -4.18 -21.91
N LYS A 140 27.89 -3.73 -23.13
CA LYS A 140 27.11 -4.03 -24.33
C LYS A 140 27.59 -5.30 -25.02
N THR A 141 26.68 -6.24 -25.23
CA THR A 141 26.96 -7.49 -25.97
C THR A 141 26.29 -7.50 -27.35
N VAL A 142 27.11 -7.69 -28.41
CA VAL A 142 26.68 -7.55 -29.82
C VAL A 142 26.00 -8.80 -30.38
N ARG A 143 24.98 -8.63 -31.23
CA ARG A 143 24.08 -9.69 -31.79
C ARG A 143 24.67 -10.59 -32.89
N TYR A 144 25.99 -10.71 -33.07
CA TYR A 144 26.56 -11.43 -34.23
C TYR A 144 27.42 -12.66 -33.88
N VAL A 145 27.19 -13.73 -34.65
CA VAL A 145 27.39 -15.19 -34.46
C VAL A 145 28.82 -15.70 -34.15
N ASP A 146 29.79 -14.85 -33.84
CA ASP A 146 31.17 -15.29 -33.59
C ASP A 146 31.47 -15.30 -32.09
N ALA A 147 31.04 -16.37 -31.42
CA ALA A 147 31.32 -16.60 -30.00
C ALA A 147 32.79 -16.34 -29.67
N VAL A 148 33.05 -15.31 -28.86
CA VAL A 148 34.33 -15.15 -28.17
C VAL A 148 34.39 -16.25 -27.13
N THR A 149 35.02 -17.37 -27.46
CA THR A 149 35.27 -18.51 -26.56
C THR A 149 36.48 -18.27 -25.65
N SER A 150 36.70 -17.01 -25.22
CA SER A 150 37.72 -16.73 -24.21
C SER A 150 37.24 -17.31 -22.87
N ALA A 151 38.00 -18.26 -22.33
CA ALA A 151 37.77 -18.80 -20.99
C ALA A 151 38.23 -17.84 -19.87
N GLN A 152 38.92 -16.74 -20.21
CA GLN A 152 39.37 -15.76 -19.22
C GLN A 152 38.24 -14.75 -18.96
N PRO A 153 37.86 -14.52 -17.69
CA PRO A 153 36.86 -13.52 -17.34
C PRO A 153 37.24 -12.11 -17.80
N LEU A 154 36.25 -11.25 -18.02
CA LEU A 154 36.47 -9.79 -18.02
C LEU A 154 36.48 -9.31 -16.58
N GLY A 155 37.55 -8.63 -16.16
CA GLY A 155 37.63 -7.98 -14.86
C GLY A 155 36.98 -6.60 -14.94
N ILE A 156 36.02 -6.34 -14.07
CA ILE A 156 35.42 -5.02 -13.83
C ILE A 156 35.62 -4.73 -12.35
N ASP A 157 36.11 -3.55 -12.04
CA ASP A 157 36.23 -3.00 -10.70
C ASP A 157 35.41 -1.71 -10.71
N ALA A 158 34.30 -1.64 -9.97
CA ALA A 158 33.46 -0.45 -9.99
C ALA A 158 34.11 0.63 -9.11
N GLY A 159 34.39 0.34 -7.84
CA GLY A 159 35.32 1.11 -7.04
C GLY A 159 34.74 1.57 -5.70
N ASP A 160 35.04 2.78 -5.27
CA ASP A 160 34.44 3.36 -4.07
C ASP A 160 33.19 4.17 -4.48
N GLY A 161 31.99 3.82 -4.05
CA GLY A 161 30.75 4.49 -4.41
C GLY A 161 29.55 3.54 -4.40
N ASP A 162 28.34 4.08 -4.58
CA ASP A 162 27.15 3.25 -4.82
C ASP A 162 27.03 2.98 -6.33
N ASP A 163 27.72 1.96 -6.83
CA ASP A 163 27.92 1.76 -8.26
C ASP A 163 26.78 0.98 -8.93
N ILE A 164 26.63 1.17 -10.24
CA ILE A 164 25.64 0.46 -11.07
C ILE A 164 26.35 -0.29 -12.21
N LEU A 165 26.20 -1.60 -12.23
CA LEU A 165 26.59 -2.43 -13.38
C LEU A 165 25.35 -2.85 -14.17
N TYR A 166 25.26 -2.42 -15.43
CA TYR A 166 24.20 -2.79 -16.35
C TYR A 166 24.68 -3.73 -17.45
N LEU A 167 24.14 -4.95 -17.47
CA LEU A 167 24.45 -5.96 -18.49
C LEU A 167 23.43 -5.96 -19.63
N GLU A 168 23.76 -5.27 -20.72
CA GLU A 168 22.93 -5.20 -21.93
C GLU A 168 23.29 -6.33 -22.91
N GLY A 169 22.31 -7.17 -23.29
CA GLY A 169 22.62 -8.24 -24.22
C GLY A 169 21.56 -8.80 -25.15
N GLY A 170 22.08 -9.33 -26.25
CA GLY A 170 21.37 -10.11 -27.27
C GLY A 170 22.05 -11.47 -27.49
N MET A 171 21.39 -12.34 -28.25
CA MET A 171 21.73 -13.77 -28.41
C MET A 171 23.24 -14.05 -28.60
N GLN A 172 23.86 -14.70 -27.59
CA GLN A 172 25.10 -15.50 -27.61
C GLN A 172 26.42 -14.82 -27.21
N THR A 173 26.68 -14.65 -25.91
CA THR A 173 28.05 -14.42 -25.39
C THR A 173 28.43 -15.44 -24.30
N LEU A 174 29.71 -15.87 -24.28
CA LEU A 174 30.23 -16.98 -23.47
C LEU A 174 31.39 -16.58 -22.52
N ARG A 175 31.80 -15.31 -22.49
CA ARG A 175 32.87 -14.84 -21.60
C ARG A 175 32.26 -14.54 -20.22
N PRO A 176 32.68 -15.22 -19.14
CA PRO A 176 32.24 -14.86 -17.79
C PRO A 176 32.70 -13.46 -17.40
N LEU A 177 31.95 -12.79 -16.54
CA LEU A 177 32.34 -11.52 -15.93
C LEU A 177 32.82 -11.79 -14.51
N LEU A 178 33.93 -11.17 -14.13
CA LEU A 178 34.44 -11.14 -12.76
C LEU A 178 34.40 -9.68 -12.31
N VAL A 179 33.52 -9.39 -11.36
CA VAL A 179 33.20 -8.03 -10.94
C VAL A 179 33.56 -7.86 -9.46
N THR A 180 34.22 -6.76 -9.16
CA THR A 180 34.39 -6.22 -7.82
C THR A 180 33.51 -4.99 -7.75
N GLY A 181 32.57 -4.96 -6.82
CA GLY A 181 31.74 -3.77 -6.58
C GLY A 181 32.54 -2.71 -5.86
N GLY A 182 33.23 -3.13 -4.79
CA GLY A 182 34.09 -2.28 -3.98
C GLY A 182 33.36 -1.76 -2.75
N ALA A 183 33.44 -0.47 -2.46
CA ALA A 183 32.93 0.10 -1.23
C ALA A 183 31.67 0.94 -1.47
N GLY A 184 30.53 0.48 -0.96
CA GLY A 184 29.28 1.21 -1.05
C GLY A 184 28.14 0.22 -1.14
N ARG A 185 27.02 0.64 -1.71
CA ARG A 185 25.88 -0.21 -2.02
C ARG A 185 25.75 -0.34 -3.54
N ASP A 186 26.29 -1.43 -4.06
CA ASP A 186 26.34 -1.63 -5.51
C ASP A 186 25.09 -2.31 -6.06
N ALA A 187 24.69 -1.97 -7.27
CA ALA A 187 23.51 -2.49 -7.96
C ALA A 187 23.86 -3.21 -9.27
N TYR A 188 23.40 -4.45 -9.40
CA TYR A 188 23.65 -5.30 -10.57
C TYR A 188 22.36 -5.54 -11.36
N HIS A 189 22.30 -4.98 -12.57
CA HIS A 189 21.12 -5.01 -13.46
C HIS A 189 21.36 -5.84 -14.73
N PHE A 190 20.26 -6.39 -15.26
CA PHE A 190 20.31 -7.32 -16.39
C PHE A 190 19.28 -6.97 -17.48
N SER A 191 19.66 -7.11 -18.74
CA SER A 191 18.65 -7.11 -19.82
C SER A 191 17.82 -8.39 -19.82
N GLN A 192 16.51 -8.28 -20.07
CA GLN A 192 15.54 -9.38 -20.14
C GLN A 192 15.80 -10.33 -21.33
N THR A 193 16.92 -11.07 -21.31
CA THR A 193 17.22 -12.08 -22.31
C THR A 193 17.72 -13.38 -21.67
N PRO A 194 17.36 -14.54 -22.23
CA PRO A 194 17.77 -15.82 -21.66
C PRO A 194 19.27 -16.15 -21.88
N PHE A 195 20.05 -15.25 -22.49
CA PHE A 195 21.42 -15.53 -22.97
C PHE A 195 22.49 -14.62 -22.36
N LEU A 196 22.32 -14.24 -21.08
CA LEU A 196 23.31 -13.47 -20.33
C LEU A 196 24.57 -14.30 -19.99
N PRO A 197 25.77 -13.68 -19.97
CA PRO A 197 26.99 -14.32 -19.45
C PRO A 197 26.87 -14.61 -17.95
N LEU A 198 27.65 -15.57 -17.45
CA LEU A 198 27.77 -15.81 -16.01
C LEU A 198 28.47 -14.62 -15.36
N LEU A 199 27.80 -13.98 -14.40
CA LEU A 199 28.37 -12.93 -13.57
C LEU A 199 28.94 -13.55 -12.29
N THR A 200 30.17 -13.19 -11.93
CA THR A 200 30.80 -13.56 -10.66
C THR A 200 31.18 -12.29 -9.92
N ILE A 201 30.54 -12.04 -8.78
CA ILE A 201 30.81 -10.88 -7.91
C ILE A 201 31.76 -11.34 -6.80
N THR A 202 32.88 -10.64 -6.62
CA THR A 202 33.99 -11.10 -5.78
C THR A 202 33.88 -10.71 -4.31
N ASP A 203 33.11 -9.67 -4.01
CA ASP A 203 33.08 -8.96 -2.74
C ASP A 203 31.66 -8.56 -2.27
N PHE A 204 30.63 -9.21 -2.83
CA PHE A 204 29.23 -8.91 -2.55
C PHE A 204 28.92 -8.70 -1.06
N ALA A 205 28.51 -7.49 -0.69
CA ALA A 205 28.10 -7.13 0.66
C ALA A 205 26.65 -7.56 0.93
N ALA A 206 26.45 -8.64 1.69
CA ALA A 206 25.10 -9.12 2.03
C ALA A 206 24.47 -8.39 3.23
N GLY A 207 23.13 -8.39 3.29
CA GLY A 207 22.35 -7.82 4.40
C GLY A 207 21.84 -6.40 4.16
N ILE A 208 21.27 -5.80 5.21
CA ILE A 208 20.69 -4.45 5.18
C ILE A 208 21.79 -3.43 4.84
N GLY A 209 21.52 -2.58 3.85
CA GLY A 209 22.47 -1.58 3.35
C GLY A 209 23.65 -2.17 2.58
N GLY A 210 23.64 -3.47 2.30
CA GLY A 210 24.56 -4.11 1.37
C GLY A 210 24.05 -4.08 -0.08
N ASP A 211 24.81 -4.70 -0.96
CA ASP A 211 24.64 -4.72 -2.41
C ASP A 211 23.31 -5.33 -2.85
N MET A 212 22.89 -4.97 -4.06
CA MET A 212 21.60 -5.32 -4.64
C MET A 212 21.74 -5.99 -6.00
N ILE A 213 21.01 -7.09 -6.18
CA ILE A 213 20.85 -7.76 -7.47
C ILE A 213 19.42 -7.52 -7.92
N ASP A 214 19.25 -6.82 -9.04
CA ASP A 214 17.94 -6.64 -9.66
C ASP A 214 17.51 -7.94 -10.33
N VAL A 215 16.73 -8.73 -9.60
CA VAL A 215 16.22 -10.00 -10.09
C VAL A 215 14.96 -9.87 -10.94
N ASP A 216 14.24 -8.75 -10.88
CA ASP A 216 13.09 -8.50 -11.75
C ASP A 216 13.55 -8.34 -13.21
N SER A 217 14.71 -7.71 -13.40
CA SER A 217 15.44 -7.64 -14.68
C SER A 217 15.77 -9.02 -15.28
N LEU A 218 15.90 -10.08 -14.46
CA LEU A 218 16.13 -11.45 -14.94
C LEU A 218 14.86 -12.15 -15.42
N LEU A 219 13.68 -11.67 -15.02
CA LEU A 219 12.39 -12.31 -15.29
C LEU A 219 11.78 -11.74 -16.59
N LEU A 220 11.60 -12.59 -17.60
CA LEU A 220 11.04 -12.20 -18.91
C LEU A 220 9.58 -11.73 -18.84
N VAL A 221 8.88 -12.07 -17.75
CA VAL A 221 7.51 -11.65 -17.47
C VAL A 221 7.57 -10.82 -16.19
N ALA A 222 7.60 -9.50 -16.33
CA ALA A 222 7.65 -8.52 -15.24
C ALA A 222 6.36 -8.47 -14.39
N ARG A 223 5.69 -9.62 -14.18
CA ARG A 223 4.36 -9.76 -13.57
C ARG A 223 4.19 -11.14 -12.93
N GLU A 224 5.15 -11.60 -12.15
CA GLU A 224 4.79 -12.63 -11.16
C GLU A 224 4.22 -11.93 -9.94
N ALA A 225 2.94 -12.16 -9.68
CA ALA A 225 2.26 -11.74 -8.46
C ALA A 225 2.74 -12.53 -7.21
N SER A 226 3.72 -13.42 -7.38
CA SER A 226 4.22 -14.30 -6.32
C SER A 226 5.75 -14.29 -6.33
N ASN A 227 6.36 -14.59 -5.18
CA ASN A 227 7.80 -14.56 -5.02
C ASN A 227 8.50 -15.51 -6.02
N PRO A 228 9.42 -15.01 -6.87
CA PRO A 228 10.12 -15.82 -7.86
C PRO A 228 11.08 -16.86 -7.26
N PHE A 229 11.41 -16.79 -5.97
CA PHE A 229 12.14 -17.82 -5.22
C PHE A 229 11.23 -18.87 -4.57
N GLY A 230 9.89 -18.71 -4.68
CA GLY A 230 8.91 -19.61 -4.10
C GLY A 230 8.83 -20.99 -4.77
N GLN A 231 7.91 -21.84 -4.29
CA GLN A 231 7.81 -23.25 -4.72
C GLN A 231 7.49 -23.43 -6.23
N ALA A 232 6.80 -22.47 -6.84
CA ALA A 232 6.55 -22.42 -8.29
C ALA A 232 7.49 -21.45 -9.03
N GLY A 233 8.46 -20.89 -8.30
CA GLY A 233 9.31 -19.78 -8.72
C GLY A 233 10.30 -20.15 -9.82
N ARG A 234 10.83 -19.10 -10.46
CA ARG A 234 11.82 -19.21 -11.55
C ARG A 234 13.25 -19.00 -11.08
N LEU A 235 13.46 -18.65 -9.81
CA LEU A 235 14.77 -18.36 -9.24
C LEU A 235 15.04 -19.29 -8.06
N GLN A 236 16.31 -19.63 -7.84
CA GLN A 236 16.75 -20.25 -6.60
C GLN A 236 18.17 -19.84 -6.26
N LEU A 237 18.49 -19.86 -4.96
CA LEU A 237 19.84 -19.71 -4.47
C LEU A 237 20.39 -21.06 -4.00
N VAL A 238 21.61 -21.40 -4.44
CA VAL A 238 22.29 -22.63 -4.03
C VAL A 238 23.64 -22.28 -3.41
N GLN A 239 23.83 -22.63 -2.14
CA GLN A 239 25.15 -22.58 -1.51
C GLN A 239 26.05 -23.66 -2.13
N ARG A 240 27.19 -23.26 -2.70
CA ARG A 240 28.22 -24.15 -3.25
C ARG A 240 29.57 -23.84 -2.62
N GLY A 241 29.91 -24.57 -1.56
CA GLY A 241 31.14 -24.30 -0.82
C GLY A 241 31.03 -22.98 -0.07
N ALA A 242 31.94 -22.04 -0.34
CA ALA A 242 31.93 -20.70 0.24
C ALA A 242 31.06 -19.69 -0.55
N ASP A 243 30.60 -20.08 -1.74
CA ASP A 243 29.92 -19.17 -2.68
C ASP A 243 28.41 -19.45 -2.71
N VAL A 244 27.61 -18.44 -3.04
CA VAL A 244 26.18 -18.59 -3.37
C VAL A 244 26.00 -18.46 -4.87
N VAL A 245 25.16 -19.32 -5.46
CA VAL A 245 24.83 -19.25 -6.88
C VAL A 245 23.34 -18.96 -7.04
N LEU A 246 23.02 -17.84 -7.69
CA LEU A 246 21.68 -17.53 -8.19
C LEU A 246 21.47 -18.26 -9.51
N GLN A 247 20.46 -19.12 -9.54
CA GLN A 247 20.05 -19.85 -10.72
C GLN A 247 18.70 -19.38 -11.21
N HIS A 248 18.51 -19.37 -12.53
CA HIS A 248 17.26 -19.05 -13.19
C HIS A 248 16.79 -20.24 -14.03
N ASP A 249 15.55 -20.63 -13.82
CA ASP A 249 14.79 -21.54 -14.66
C ASP A 249 13.88 -20.72 -15.62
N VAL A 250 14.21 -20.74 -16.91
CA VAL A 250 13.59 -19.85 -17.92
C VAL A 250 12.18 -20.29 -18.31
N ASP A 251 11.86 -21.58 -18.18
CA ASP A 251 10.51 -22.14 -18.35
C ASP A 251 9.79 -22.42 -17.02
N GLY A 252 10.44 -22.08 -15.90
CA GLY A 252 9.95 -22.19 -14.53
C GLY A 252 10.06 -23.60 -13.96
N ALA A 253 10.00 -23.73 -12.63
CA ALA A 253 10.28 -25.00 -11.92
C ALA A 253 9.42 -26.22 -12.34
N ALA A 254 8.35 -26.01 -13.11
CA ALA A 254 7.47 -27.04 -13.67
C ALA A 254 7.73 -27.36 -15.17
N GLY A 255 8.61 -26.60 -15.83
CA GLY A 255 9.05 -26.80 -17.21
C GLY A 255 10.02 -27.98 -17.33
N ALA A 256 10.08 -28.58 -18.53
CA ALA A 256 10.95 -29.74 -18.80
C ALA A 256 11.94 -29.47 -19.95
N GLU A 257 11.95 -28.25 -20.49
CA GLU A 257 12.73 -27.92 -21.69
C GLU A 257 14.10 -27.36 -21.31
N TYR A 258 14.18 -26.52 -20.27
CA TYR A 258 15.44 -26.02 -19.72
C TYR A 258 15.53 -26.38 -18.24
N GLY A 259 16.73 -26.72 -17.76
CA GLY A 259 16.98 -26.90 -16.33
C GLY A 259 17.62 -25.64 -15.75
N TRP A 260 17.76 -25.58 -14.43
CA TRP A 260 18.42 -24.48 -13.71
C TRP A 260 19.74 -24.02 -14.35
N ILE A 261 19.82 -22.73 -14.69
CA ILE A 261 20.99 -22.10 -15.30
C ILE A 261 21.63 -21.16 -14.28
N ASP A 262 22.93 -21.30 -14.05
CA ASP A 262 23.70 -20.36 -13.21
C ASP A 262 23.74 -18.98 -13.87
N ARG A 263 23.32 -17.93 -13.14
CA ARG A 263 23.31 -16.54 -13.61
C ARG A 263 24.31 -15.67 -12.88
N VAL A 264 24.32 -15.77 -11.55
CA VAL A 264 25.21 -14.98 -10.70
C VAL A 264 25.87 -15.88 -9.67
N VAL A 265 27.17 -15.70 -9.47
CA VAL A 265 27.96 -16.31 -8.40
C VAL A 265 28.40 -15.20 -7.46
N LEU A 266 28.03 -15.30 -6.19
CA LEU A 266 28.46 -14.42 -5.11
C LEU A 266 29.60 -15.13 -4.36
N GLN A 267 30.83 -14.69 -4.58
CA GLN A 267 31.99 -15.32 -3.97
C GLN A 267 32.03 -15.06 -2.48
N ASN A 268 32.47 -16.07 -1.72
CA ASN A 268 32.65 -15.98 -0.26
C ASN A 268 31.41 -15.47 0.52
N THR A 269 30.23 -15.59 -0.08
CA THR A 269 28.96 -15.14 0.48
C THR A 269 28.24 -16.32 1.12
N ALA A 270 27.74 -16.12 2.34
CA ALA A 270 26.92 -17.12 3.02
C ALA A 270 25.44 -16.88 2.70
N LEU A 271 24.73 -17.93 2.28
CA LEU A 271 23.29 -17.88 2.00
C LEU A 271 22.49 -17.33 3.20
N SER A 272 22.92 -17.65 4.43
CA SER A 272 22.30 -17.15 5.66
C SER A 272 22.46 -15.64 5.90
N GLY A 273 23.36 -14.98 5.17
CA GLY A 273 23.56 -13.54 5.24
C GLY A 273 22.69 -12.74 4.27
N LEU A 274 22.13 -13.40 3.24
CA LEU A 274 21.29 -12.75 2.24
C LEU A 274 19.90 -12.44 2.78
N ARG A 275 19.36 -11.30 2.37
CA ARG A 275 18.06 -10.77 2.79
C ARG A 275 17.28 -10.26 1.57
N SER A 276 16.03 -9.85 1.76
CA SER A 276 15.18 -9.33 0.69
C SER A 276 15.72 -8.04 0.08
N GLU A 277 16.41 -7.20 0.85
CA GLU A 277 17.02 -5.95 0.40
C GLU A 277 18.12 -6.19 -0.66
N ASN A 278 18.77 -7.35 -0.62
CA ASN A 278 19.75 -7.75 -1.63
C ASN A 278 19.09 -8.11 -2.97
N PHE A 279 17.75 -8.23 -3.03
CA PHE A 279 16.99 -8.68 -4.19
C PHE A 279 15.77 -7.80 -4.46
N GLY A 280 15.87 -6.48 -4.24
CA GLY A 280 14.78 -5.54 -4.54
C GLY A 280 13.51 -5.77 -3.73
N GLY A 281 13.66 -6.22 -2.48
CA GLY A 281 12.53 -6.50 -1.57
C GLY A 281 11.94 -7.90 -1.70
N ILE A 282 12.50 -8.76 -2.56
CA ILE A 282 12.02 -10.13 -2.72
C ILE A 282 12.74 -11.05 -1.73
N ASP A 283 12.02 -11.72 -0.83
CA ASP A 283 12.65 -12.71 0.05
C ASP A 283 13.29 -13.87 -0.75
N PRO A 284 14.62 -14.05 -0.72
CA PRO A 284 15.28 -15.13 -1.43
C PRO A 284 14.90 -16.54 -0.94
N MET A 285 14.25 -16.67 0.21
CA MET A 285 13.73 -17.94 0.74
C MET A 285 12.33 -18.28 0.21
N GLY A 286 11.76 -17.42 -0.63
CA GLY A 286 10.47 -17.67 -1.28
C GLY A 286 9.26 -17.33 -0.43
N SER A 287 9.41 -16.53 0.65
CA SER A 287 8.25 -16.03 1.40
C SER A 287 7.38 -15.14 0.52
N THR A 288 6.07 -15.29 0.64
CA THR A 288 5.10 -14.37 0.03
C THR A 288 4.60 -13.32 1.02
N THR A 289 5.11 -13.34 2.26
CA THR A 289 4.80 -12.30 3.26
C THR A 289 5.78 -11.14 3.11
N GLY A 290 5.28 -9.92 3.28
CA GLY A 290 6.10 -8.73 3.42
C GLY A 290 6.91 -8.70 4.71
N VAL A 291 7.44 -7.52 5.03
CA VAL A 291 8.16 -7.20 6.26
C VAL A 291 7.21 -6.78 7.37
N GLU A 292 7.65 -7.03 8.61
CA GLU A 292 7.08 -6.41 9.79
C GLU A 292 8.08 -5.36 10.31
N LEU A 293 7.70 -4.09 10.23
CA LEU A 293 8.50 -2.95 10.67
C LEU A 293 7.79 -2.26 11.83
N THR A 294 8.57 -1.94 12.87
CA THR A 294 8.09 -1.17 14.02
C THR A 294 9.05 -0.02 14.27
N GLY A 295 8.52 1.19 14.29
CA GLY A 295 9.22 2.41 14.64
C GLY A 295 9.47 2.53 16.13
N THR A 296 9.88 3.72 16.53
CA THR A 296 10.32 4.09 17.86
C THR A 296 9.29 5.02 18.52
N ASP A 297 9.72 5.77 19.54
CA ASP A 297 8.86 6.78 20.18
C ASP A 297 9.02 8.18 19.56
N GLY A 298 9.71 8.30 18.42
CA GLY A 298 9.82 9.58 17.70
C GLY A 298 9.78 9.38 16.20
N ASP A 299 9.71 10.48 15.46
CA ASP A 299 9.44 10.51 14.01
C ASP A 299 10.33 9.55 13.19
N ASP A 300 9.71 8.54 12.59
CA ASP A 300 10.33 7.50 11.80
C ASP A 300 9.89 7.53 10.33
N ILE A 301 10.68 6.86 9.47
CA ILE A 301 10.32 6.60 8.07
C ILE A 301 10.40 5.10 7.87
N LEU A 302 9.25 4.48 7.63
CA LEU A 302 9.09 3.05 7.40
C LEU A 302 8.59 2.83 5.97
N THR A 303 9.21 1.90 5.27
CA THR A 303 8.84 1.54 3.90
C THR A 303 8.78 0.03 3.80
N GLY A 304 7.63 -0.46 3.34
CA GLY A 304 7.36 -1.84 3.02
C GLY A 304 8.19 -2.34 1.85
N LEU A 305 7.96 -3.58 1.49
CA LEU A 305 8.51 -4.22 0.32
C LEU A 305 7.38 -4.40 -0.70
N ARG A 306 7.43 -5.45 -1.51
CA ARG A 306 6.50 -5.64 -2.63
C ARG A 306 5.36 -6.62 -2.33
N PHE A 307 5.23 -7.02 -1.07
CA PHE A 307 4.32 -8.05 -0.59
C PHE A 307 3.67 -7.55 0.69
N ASP A 308 2.51 -8.09 1.05
CA ASP A 308 1.71 -7.74 2.23
C ASP A 308 2.57 -7.47 3.49
N ASP A 309 2.76 -6.19 3.80
CA ASP A 309 3.60 -5.69 4.86
C ASP A 309 2.80 -5.29 6.11
N LEU A 310 3.46 -5.32 7.27
CA LEU A 310 2.93 -4.76 8.53
C LEU A 310 3.86 -3.66 9.02
N LEU A 311 3.41 -2.40 8.94
CA LEU A 311 4.16 -1.24 9.41
C LEU A 311 3.47 -0.64 10.64
N ARG A 312 4.23 -0.38 11.71
CA ARG A 312 3.77 0.31 12.92
C ARG A 312 4.69 1.48 13.23
N GLY A 313 4.18 2.72 13.17
CA GLY A 313 4.92 3.96 13.43
C GLY A 313 5.35 4.06 14.89
N GLY A 314 4.38 3.98 15.81
CA GLY A 314 4.62 4.04 17.24
C GLY A 314 4.21 5.40 17.81
N ASN A 315 5.09 6.09 18.54
CA ASN A 315 4.80 7.49 18.87
C ASN A 315 5.64 8.38 17.95
N GLY A 316 5.14 9.55 17.58
CA GLY A 316 5.89 10.48 16.72
C GLY A 316 5.08 10.91 15.52
N GLY A 317 5.61 11.82 14.69
CA GLY A 317 5.03 12.11 13.39
C GLY A 317 5.74 11.28 12.32
N ASP A 318 5.20 10.11 12.03
CA ASP A 318 5.84 9.07 11.24
C ASP A 318 5.45 9.14 9.75
N ARG A 319 6.27 8.51 8.91
CA ARG A 319 5.97 8.31 7.48
C ARG A 319 6.01 6.84 7.16
N LEU A 320 4.85 6.28 6.80
CA LEU A 320 4.68 4.87 6.46
C LEU A 320 4.30 4.75 4.98
N HIS A 321 4.93 3.82 4.28
CA HIS A 321 4.61 3.51 2.89
C HIS A 321 4.57 1.99 2.69
N GLY A 322 3.44 1.42 2.26
CA GLY A 322 3.28 -0.02 2.02
C GLY A 322 3.92 -0.50 0.71
N GLU A 323 3.90 0.35 -0.33
CA GLU A 323 4.39 0.07 -1.69
C GLU A 323 3.46 -0.87 -2.49
N ARG A 324 3.63 -2.18 -2.44
CA ARG A 324 2.76 -3.14 -3.14
C ARG A 324 2.40 -4.28 -2.21
N GLY A 325 1.20 -4.81 -2.36
CA GLY A 325 0.70 -5.90 -1.53
C GLY A 325 -0.54 -5.42 -0.80
N ASP A 326 -1.21 -6.34 -0.12
CA ASP A 326 -2.32 -5.97 0.77
C ASP A 326 -1.74 -5.60 2.14
N ASP A 327 -1.42 -4.33 2.34
CA ASP A 327 -0.60 -3.85 3.45
C ASP A 327 -1.44 -3.42 4.66
N LEU A 328 -0.82 -3.53 5.84
CA LEU A 328 -1.41 -3.11 7.11
C LEU A 328 -0.50 -2.08 7.79
N LEU A 329 -0.94 -0.82 7.79
CA LEU A 329 -0.18 0.31 8.34
C LEU A 329 -0.89 0.87 9.57
N TYR A 330 -0.13 1.11 10.63
CA TYR A 330 -0.57 1.78 11.86
C TYR A 330 0.32 3.01 12.14
N GLY A 331 -0.24 4.21 12.17
CA GLY A 331 0.45 5.43 12.62
C GLY A 331 0.67 5.42 14.14
N ASP A 332 -0.35 4.94 14.86
CA ASP A 332 -0.42 4.88 16.32
C ASP A 332 -0.62 6.27 16.95
N ALA A 333 0.41 6.95 17.48
CA ALA A 333 0.21 8.24 18.16
C ALA A 333 1.12 9.34 17.62
N GLY A 334 0.52 10.38 17.06
CA GLY A 334 1.16 11.59 16.61
C GLY A 334 0.50 12.07 15.32
N ASN A 335 1.25 12.75 14.46
CA ASN A 335 0.69 13.28 13.22
C ASN A 335 1.40 12.60 12.06
N ASP A 336 0.79 11.55 11.55
CA ASP A 336 1.41 10.59 10.66
C ASP A 336 1.06 10.85 9.20
N VAL A 337 1.91 10.34 8.31
CA VAL A 337 1.66 10.32 6.87
C VAL A 337 1.76 8.88 6.39
N MET A 338 0.67 8.36 5.87
CA MET A 338 0.54 6.95 5.51
C MET A 338 0.11 6.84 4.06
N VAL A 339 0.83 6.00 3.31
CA VAL A 339 0.52 5.66 1.92
C VAL A 339 0.43 4.14 1.83
N GLY A 340 -0.72 3.60 1.42
CA GLY A 340 -0.90 2.15 1.23
C GLY A 340 -0.07 1.68 0.05
N GLY A 341 -0.55 1.90 -1.16
CA GLY A 341 0.21 1.58 -2.37
C GLY A 341 -0.67 0.94 -3.43
N GLU A 342 -0.15 -0.09 -4.11
CA GLU A 342 -0.96 -0.98 -4.95
C GLU A 342 -1.41 -2.18 -4.10
N GLY A 343 -2.71 -2.43 -3.97
CA GLY A 343 -3.26 -3.57 -3.22
C GLY A 343 -4.48 -3.19 -2.40
N ASN A 344 -5.00 -4.13 -1.61
CA ASN A 344 -6.10 -3.86 -0.67
C ASN A 344 -5.52 -3.50 0.70
N ASP A 345 -5.32 -2.21 0.91
CA ASP A 345 -4.60 -1.69 2.06
C ASP A 345 -5.51 -1.32 3.21
N ARG A 346 -4.95 -1.43 4.42
CA ARG A 346 -5.60 -1.04 5.68
C ARG A 346 -4.71 -0.06 6.42
N LEU A 347 -5.13 1.20 6.48
CA LEU A 347 -4.40 2.29 7.12
C LEU A 347 -5.18 2.77 8.35
N PHE A 348 -4.51 2.80 9.50
CA PHE A 348 -5.04 3.29 10.76
C PHE A 348 -4.15 4.42 11.29
N GLY A 349 -4.63 5.67 11.27
CA GLY A 349 -3.90 6.85 11.75
C GLY A 349 -3.64 6.76 13.24
N GLY A 350 -4.71 6.68 14.03
CA GLY A 350 -4.62 6.48 15.46
C GLY A 350 -4.95 7.75 16.21
N ALA A 351 -3.99 8.38 16.91
CA ALA A 351 -4.24 9.60 17.67
C ALA A 351 -3.34 10.75 17.23
N GLY A 352 -3.96 11.85 16.80
CA GLY A 352 -3.34 13.08 16.31
C GLY A 352 -3.82 13.35 14.89
N ASN A 353 -3.29 14.37 14.24
CA ASN A 353 -3.84 14.81 12.94
C ASN A 353 -3.07 14.15 11.80
N ASP A 354 -3.69 13.16 11.17
CA ASP A 354 -3.05 12.24 10.25
C ASP A 354 -3.40 12.52 8.79
N TRP A 355 -2.52 12.06 7.90
CA TRP A 355 -2.76 12.07 6.46
C TRP A 355 -2.64 10.66 5.89
N LEU A 356 -3.78 10.08 5.54
CA LEU A 356 -3.88 8.75 4.94
C LEU A 356 -4.23 8.90 3.46
N TYR A 357 -3.44 8.26 2.61
CA TYR A 357 -3.64 8.28 1.17
C TYR A 357 -3.49 6.89 0.59
N ASP A 358 -4.39 6.53 -0.32
CA ASP A 358 -4.25 5.32 -1.12
C ASP A 358 -4.53 5.58 -2.61
N ALA A 359 -3.76 4.92 -3.47
CA ALA A 359 -3.75 5.11 -4.91
C ALA A 359 -3.81 3.79 -5.67
N GLY A 360 -4.91 3.07 -5.50
CA GLY A 360 -5.08 1.74 -6.03
C GLY A 360 -5.55 1.58 -7.49
N GLY A 361 -5.64 0.32 -7.92
CA GLY A 361 -6.26 -0.15 -9.14
C GLY A 361 -7.80 -0.18 -9.12
N VAL A 362 -8.42 -0.49 -10.26
CA VAL A 362 -9.90 -0.42 -10.45
C VAL A 362 -10.72 -1.50 -9.73
N ASP A 363 -10.08 -2.42 -9.01
CA ASP A 363 -10.72 -3.55 -8.31
C ASP A 363 -10.25 -3.68 -6.84
N GLU A 364 -9.56 -2.67 -6.32
CA GLU A 364 -9.04 -2.66 -4.94
C GLU A 364 -10.09 -2.11 -3.96
N VAL A 365 -10.04 -2.58 -2.70
CA VAL A 365 -10.94 -2.20 -1.62
C VAL A 365 -10.11 -1.82 -0.42
N ASN A 366 -9.94 -0.51 -0.23
CA ASN A 366 -9.09 0.04 0.82
C ASN A 366 -9.91 0.48 2.04
N LEU A 367 -9.30 0.35 3.23
CA LEU A 367 -9.83 0.86 4.50
C LEU A 367 -8.87 1.91 5.06
N LEU A 368 -9.34 3.15 5.15
CA LEU A 368 -8.62 4.24 5.81
C LEU A 368 -9.43 4.68 7.03
N ASP A 369 -8.80 4.66 8.20
CA ASP A 369 -9.38 5.09 9.49
C ASP A 369 -8.46 6.14 10.12
N GLY A 370 -8.95 7.38 10.27
CA GLY A 370 -8.20 8.50 10.82
C GLY A 370 -7.94 8.33 12.31
N GLY A 371 -9.02 8.12 13.08
CA GLY A 371 -8.95 7.89 14.51
C GLY A 371 -9.30 9.14 15.32
N GLU A 372 -8.50 9.51 16.32
CA GLU A 372 -8.69 10.78 17.05
C GLU A 372 -7.86 11.88 16.38
N GLY A 373 -8.43 13.00 15.97
CA GLY A 373 -7.68 14.10 15.36
C GLY A 373 -8.49 14.82 14.29
N ASP A 374 -7.94 15.91 13.74
CA ASP A 374 -8.49 16.47 12.50
C ASP A 374 -7.70 15.88 11.32
N ASP A 375 -8.27 14.88 10.65
CA ASP A 375 -7.59 14.00 9.71
C ASP A 375 -7.88 14.31 8.24
N LEU A 376 -6.97 13.86 7.37
CA LEU A 376 -7.12 13.93 5.93
C LEU A 376 -7.03 12.53 5.33
N LEU A 377 -8.15 12.01 4.82
CA LEU A 377 -8.24 10.70 4.19
C LEU A 377 -8.54 10.88 2.70
N SER A 378 -7.80 10.21 1.83
CA SER A 378 -8.02 10.32 0.39
C SER A 378 -7.75 9.02 -0.37
N THR A 379 -8.70 8.65 -1.24
CA THR A 379 -8.48 7.63 -2.29
C THR A 379 -8.70 8.23 -3.67
N ASP A 380 -7.95 7.76 -4.68
CA ASP A 380 -8.10 8.20 -6.08
C ASP A 380 -8.33 7.07 -7.10
N ASP A 381 -8.69 5.88 -6.59
CA ASP A 381 -9.08 4.72 -7.38
C ASP A 381 -10.60 4.68 -7.69
N ASP A 382 -11.01 3.66 -8.45
CA ASP A 382 -12.41 3.38 -8.80
C ASP A 382 -13.05 2.28 -7.93
N GLY A 383 -12.34 1.83 -6.89
CA GLY A 383 -12.67 0.76 -5.95
C GLY A 383 -13.78 1.09 -4.97
N GLY A 384 -14.15 0.09 -4.16
CA GLY A 384 -15.23 0.17 -3.16
C GLY A 384 -14.70 0.53 -1.77
N ASN A 385 -14.08 1.71 -1.62
CA ASN A 385 -13.29 2.05 -0.44
C ASN A 385 -14.13 2.44 0.78
N ILE A 386 -13.52 2.34 1.96
CA ILE A 386 -14.08 2.77 3.24
C ILE A 386 -13.15 3.83 3.82
N LEU A 387 -13.68 5.03 4.04
CA LEU A 387 -12.98 6.12 4.71
C LEU A 387 -13.75 6.48 5.98
N GLN A 388 -13.07 6.46 7.11
CA GLN A 388 -13.62 6.79 8.43
C GLN A 388 -12.78 7.89 9.06
N GLY A 389 -13.38 9.06 9.31
CA GLY A 389 -12.71 10.19 9.96
C GLY A 389 -12.39 9.86 11.41
N GLY A 390 -13.44 9.61 12.19
CA GLY A 390 -13.29 9.21 13.58
C GLY A 390 -13.72 10.35 14.50
N ALA A 391 -12.83 10.90 15.31
CA ALA A 391 -13.13 11.97 16.24
C ALA A 391 -12.30 13.20 15.95
N GLY A 392 -12.94 14.27 15.49
CA GLY A 392 -12.36 15.56 15.18
C GLY A 392 -12.97 16.08 13.88
N SER A 393 -12.44 17.17 13.34
CA SER A 393 -12.99 17.78 12.12
C SER A 393 -12.25 17.28 10.89
N ASP A 394 -12.77 16.23 10.27
CA ASP A 394 -12.07 15.44 9.27
C ASP A 394 -12.35 15.89 7.84
N SER A 395 -11.47 15.51 6.93
CA SER A 395 -11.60 15.74 5.50
C SER A 395 -11.42 14.44 4.73
N LEU A 396 -12.53 13.89 4.25
CA LEU A 396 -12.55 12.64 3.50
C LEU A 396 -12.77 12.92 2.01
N TRP A 397 -11.93 12.33 1.16
CA TRP A 397 -12.00 12.50 -0.28
C TRP A 397 -11.95 11.18 -1.02
N THR A 398 -12.87 10.97 -1.95
CA THR A 398 -12.81 9.78 -2.81
C THR A 398 -13.26 10.05 -4.24
N THR A 399 -12.76 9.23 -5.16
CA THR A 399 -13.27 9.08 -6.53
C THR A 399 -14.00 7.75 -6.70
N GLY A 400 -14.32 7.31 -7.92
CA GLY A 400 -14.96 6.01 -8.10
C GLY A 400 -16.42 5.91 -7.65
N SER A 401 -16.93 4.69 -7.49
CA SER A 401 -18.31 4.42 -7.04
C SER A 401 -18.35 3.21 -6.12
N GLY A 402 -19.28 3.18 -5.16
CA GLY A 402 -19.35 2.07 -4.20
C GLY A 402 -18.60 2.32 -2.89
N ASN A 403 -18.08 3.52 -2.69
CA ASN A 403 -17.41 3.89 -1.44
C ASN A 403 -18.39 4.08 -0.28
N LEU A 404 -17.88 3.87 0.94
CA LEU A 404 -18.47 4.28 2.20
C LEU A 404 -17.61 5.39 2.81
N LEU A 405 -18.21 6.52 3.16
CA LEU A 405 -17.54 7.57 3.91
C LEU A 405 -18.31 7.82 5.20
N ASP A 406 -17.61 7.89 6.32
CA ASP A 406 -18.16 8.28 7.62
C ASP A 406 -17.26 9.36 8.24
N GLY A 407 -17.82 10.54 8.52
CA GLY A 407 -17.10 11.64 9.17
C GLY A 407 -16.82 11.33 10.65
N GLY A 408 -17.81 10.82 11.36
CA GLY A 408 -17.71 10.53 12.79
C GLY A 408 -18.07 11.73 13.67
N ASP A 409 -17.32 11.99 14.74
CA ASP A 409 -17.57 13.06 15.69
C ASP A 409 -16.83 14.34 15.28
N GLY A 410 -17.52 15.40 14.85
CA GLY A 410 -16.91 16.70 14.60
C GLY A 410 -17.59 17.42 13.44
N ASP A 411 -17.07 18.61 13.07
CA ASP A 411 -17.58 19.29 11.87
C ASP A 411 -16.76 18.79 10.67
N ASP A 412 -17.30 17.86 9.89
CA ASP A 412 -16.56 17.12 8.87
C ASP A 412 -16.77 17.64 7.45
N LYS A 413 -15.84 17.27 6.56
CA LYS A 413 -15.92 17.54 5.13
C LYS A 413 -15.76 16.28 4.31
N LEU A 414 -16.85 15.84 3.69
CA LEU A 414 -16.89 14.63 2.89
C LEU A 414 -17.05 14.99 1.42
N VAL A 415 -16.09 14.60 0.57
CA VAL A 415 -16.05 14.96 -0.85
C VAL A 415 -16.04 13.72 -1.73
N VAL A 416 -17.04 13.62 -2.61
CA VAL A 416 -17.15 12.53 -3.58
C VAL A 416 -17.10 13.07 -5.01
N ARG A 417 -16.19 12.54 -5.83
CA ARG A 417 -16.03 12.94 -7.24
C ARG A 417 -16.11 11.75 -8.18
N ILE A 418 -17.19 11.64 -8.94
CA ILE A 418 -17.40 10.51 -9.86
C ILE A 418 -17.30 10.98 -11.30
N GLY A 419 -16.24 10.58 -11.99
CA GLY A 419 -15.91 10.94 -13.39
C GLY A 419 -16.71 10.17 -14.47
N PRO A 420 -16.52 10.50 -15.76
CA PRO A 420 -17.27 9.88 -16.86
C PRO A 420 -16.74 8.49 -17.27
N GLY A 421 -15.61 8.06 -16.70
CA GLY A 421 -14.89 6.81 -16.99
C GLY A 421 -15.29 5.60 -16.13
N VAL A 422 -16.00 5.82 -15.02
CA VAL A 422 -16.34 4.78 -14.04
C VAL A 422 -17.32 3.76 -14.65
N GLY A 423 -17.05 2.47 -14.40
CA GLY A 423 -17.71 1.30 -14.99
C GLY A 423 -19.11 0.98 -14.43
N THR A 424 -19.30 -0.24 -13.91
CA THR A 424 -20.55 -0.66 -13.25
C THR A 424 -20.67 0.09 -11.94
N VAL A 425 -21.78 0.79 -11.70
CA VAL A 425 -21.89 1.74 -10.59
C VAL A 425 -22.52 1.05 -9.36
N SER A 426 -21.75 0.96 -8.29
CA SER A 426 -22.23 0.61 -6.95
C SER A 426 -22.73 1.85 -6.20
N VAL A 427 -23.58 1.66 -5.19
CA VAL A 427 -24.12 2.78 -4.40
C VAL A 427 -23.03 3.32 -3.48
N THR A 428 -22.75 4.61 -3.56
CA THR A 428 -21.89 5.30 -2.58
C THR A 428 -22.74 5.72 -1.38
N THR A 429 -22.26 5.42 -0.18
CA THR A 429 -22.93 5.75 1.08
C THR A 429 -22.10 6.76 1.86
N ILE A 430 -22.75 7.75 2.45
CA ILE A 430 -22.10 8.87 3.15
C ILE A 430 -22.82 9.11 4.48
N HIS A 431 -22.06 9.17 5.55
CA HIS A 431 -22.51 9.53 6.90
C HIS A 431 -21.71 10.76 7.35
N GLY A 432 -22.39 11.88 7.62
CA GLY A 432 -21.75 13.06 8.19
C GLY A 432 -21.29 12.79 9.61
N GLY A 433 -22.21 12.31 10.45
CA GLY A 433 -21.91 11.94 11.82
C GLY A 433 -22.43 12.98 12.81
N ALA A 434 -21.64 13.36 13.80
CA ALA A 434 -22.03 14.32 14.83
C ALA A 434 -21.32 15.65 14.65
N GLY A 435 -21.96 16.62 14.01
CA GLY A 435 -21.52 18.00 13.97
C GLY A 435 -22.22 18.75 12.87
N ASN A 436 -21.61 19.81 12.35
CA ASN A 436 -22.15 20.55 11.22
C ASN A 436 -21.35 20.19 9.97
N ASP A 437 -21.79 19.14 9.30
CA ASP A 437 -20.97 18.50 8.29
C ASP A 437 -21.18 19.15 6.92
N ARG A 438 -20.20 18.99 6.05
CA ARG A 438 -20.24 19.49 4.68
C ARG A 438 -19.98 18.36 3.69
N ILE A 439 -21.05 17.96 3.02
CA ILE A 439 -21.03 16.90 2.01
C ILE A 439 -21.00 17.54 0.62
N GLU A 440 -19.87 17.41 -0.08
CA GLU A 440 -19.65 17.94 -1.43
C GLU A 440 -19.70 16.83 -2.49
N LEU A 441 -20.71 16.85 -3.36
CA LEU A 441 -20.91 15.85 -4.40
C LEU A 441 -20.67 16.44 -5.78
N SER A 442 -19.78 15.82 -6.56
CA SER A 442 -19.51 16.15 -7.97
C SER A 442 -19.71 14.92 -8.84
N LEU A 443 -20.87 14.80 -9.48
CA LEU A 443 -21.30 13.57 -10.16
C LEU A 443 -21.43 13.79 -11.68
N GLU A 444 -20.72 12.97 -12.48
CA GLU A 444 -20.77 13.01 -13.95
C GLU A 444 -21.77 12.01 -14.58
N ARG A 445 -22.34 11.09 -13.79
CA ARG A 445 -23.29 10.02 -14.21
C ARG A 445 -24.38 9.73 -13.16
N ASP A 446 -25.44 9.02 -13.59
CA ASP A 446 -26.55 8.50 -12.76
C ASP A 446 -26.01 7.46 -11.77
N THR A 447 -25.48 7.95 -10.65
CA THR A 447 -24.88 7.18 -9.57
C THR A 447 -25.84 7.15 -8.40
N GLY A 448 -26.01 6.01 -7.73
CA GLY A 448 -26.77 5.98 -6.49
C GLY A 448 -25.88 6.54 -5.38
N VAL A 449 -26.19 7.74 -4.88
CA VAL A 449 -25.61 8.26 -3.64
C VAL A 449 -26.69 8.28 -2.59
N VAL A 450 -26.40 7.66 -1.45
CA VAL A 450 -27.23 7.74 -0.25
C VAL A 450 -26.42 8.47 0.80
N ALA A 451 -26.97 9.56 1.33
CA ALA A 451 -26.30 10.37 2.33
C ALA A 451 -27.22 10.62 3.53
N ASP A 452 -26.63 10.66 4.71
CA ASP A 452 -27.17 11.31 5.89
C ASP A 452 -26.11 12.24 6.50
N GLY A 453 -26.59 13.35 7.04
CA GLY A 453 -25.74 14.35 7.70
C GLY A 453 -25.53 13.99 9.16
N GLY A 454 -26.50 13.31 9.76
CA GLY A 454 -26.47 12.93 11.16
C GLY A 454 -26.93 14.07 12.06
N ALA A 455 -26.17 14.32 13.13
CA ALA A 455 -26.55 15.20 14.21
C ALA A 455 -25.91 16.58 14.09
N GLY A 456 -26.65 17.55 13.56
CA GLY A 456 -26.31 18.95 13.73
C GLY A 456 -26.97 19.80 12.67
N ARG A 457 -26.19 20.62 11.96
CA ARG A 457 -26.71 21.46 10.90
C ARG A 457 -25.85 21.32 9.65
N ASP A 458 -26.26 20.40 8.81
CA ASP A 458 -25.39 19.91 7.76
C ASP A 458 -25.60 20.66 6.45
N THR A 459 -24.57 20.67 5.62
CA THR A 459 -24.55 21.37 4.34
C THR A 459 -24.31 20.40 3.20
N TYR A 460 -25.31 20.25 2.34
CA TYR A 460 -25.24 19.44 1.13
C TYR A 460 -24.91 20.34 -0.06
N ALA A 461 -23.68 20.24 -0.55
CA ALA A 461 -23.17 21.01 -1.67
C ALA A 461 -23.08 20.15 -2.93
N LEU A 462 -23.78 20.55 -3.99
CA LEU A 462 -23.95 19.73 -5.18
C LEU A 462 -23.38 20.46 -6.38
N SER A 463 -22.34 19.91 -6.99
CA SER A 463 -21.63 20.51 -8.11
C SER A 463 -21.80 19.69 -9.39
N TRP A 464 -22.08 20.40 -10.49
CA TRP A 464 -22.17 19.87 -11.85
C TRP A 464 -23.44 19.06 -12.21
N ARG A 465 -23.68 18.87 -13.51
CA ARG A 465 -25.01 18.61 -14.11
C ARG A 465 -25.69 17.40 -13.46
N PRO A 466 -26.79 17.58 -12.69
CA PRO A 466 -27.51 16.45 -12.13
C PRO A 466 -28.06 15.63 -13.29
N THR A 467 -27.45 14.48 -13.52
CA THR A 467 -28.10 13.40 -14.24
C THR A 467 -29.20 12.83 -13.29
N GLN A 468 -30.21 12.19 -13.85
CA GLN A 468 -31.50 11.97 -13.20
C GLN A 468 -31.43 11.09 -11.94
N GLY A 469 -31.89 11.62 -10.80
CA GLY A 469 -32.35 10.82 -9.65
C GLY A 469 -31.27 10.15 -8.82
N ALA A 470 -30.03 10.64 -8.90
CA ALA A 470 -28.84 10.02 -8.32
C ALA A 470 -28.75 10.09 -6.78
N ILE A 471 -29.23 11.16 -6.13
CA ILE A 471 -28.92 11.44 -4.72
C ILE A 471 -30.16 11.32 -3.84
N THR A 472 -30.07 10.50 -2.79
CA THR A 472 -31.05 10.42 -1.71
C THR A 472 -30.44 10.90 -0.39
N ILE A 473 -31.05 11.90 0.23
CA ILE A 473 -30.70 12.35 1.58
C ILE A 473 -31.74 11.79 2.55
N LEU A 474 -31.29 11.07 3.58
CA LEU A 474 -32.17 10.29 4.46
C LEU A 474 -32.79 11.09 5.61
N ASP A 475 -32.09 12.11 6.13
CA ASP A 475 -32.38 12.72 7.43
C ASP A 475 -32.53 14.25 7.42
N PHE A 476 -32.54 14.87 6.24
CA PHE A 476 -32.55 16.33 6.07
C PHE A 476 -33.55 17.06 6.99
N ALA A 477 -33.03 17.85 7.93
CA ALA A 477 -33.79 18.64 8.89
C ALA A 477 -34.27 19.98 8.27
N ALA A 478 -35.58 20.11 8.02
CA ALA A 478 -36.15 21.34 7.48
C ALA A 478 -36.44 22.41 8.57
N GLY A 479 -36.51 23.68 8.16
CA GLY A 479 -36.89 24.80 9.03
C GLY A 479 -35.71 25.55 9.64
N ALA A 480 -36.00 26.38 10.65
CA ALA A 480 -35.01 27.27 11.26
C ALA A 480 -34.00 26.48 12.10
N GLY A 481 -32.72 26.60 11.76
CA GLY A 481 -31.64 25.87 12.41
C GLY A 481 -31.48 24.42 11.94
N GLY A 482 -32.27 23.99 10.95
CA GLY A 482 -32.04 22.73 10.25
C GLY A 482 -31.07 22.91 9.06
N ASP A 483 -30.91 21.83 8.32
CA ASP A 483 -29.88 21.63 7.30
C ASP A 483 -30.00 22.57 6.11
N LEU A 484 -28.90 22.63 5.38
CA LEU A 484 -28.62 23.52 4.29
C LEU A 484 -28.41 22.75 2.99
N LEU A 485 -29.10 23.18 1.95
CA LEU A 485 -28.82 22.81 0.57
C LEU A 485 -28.13 23.97 -0.14
N GLU A 486 -26.96 23.73 -0.74
CA GLU A 486 -26.26 24.73 -1.55
C GLU A 486 -26.84 24.76 -2.97
N ALA A 487 -27.69 25.75 -3.26
CA ALA A 487 -28.41 25.83 -4.53
C ALA A 487 -27.60 26.52 -5.65
N GLY A 488 -26.54 27.26 -5.29
CA GLY A 488 -25.71 28.03 -6.20
C GLY A 488 -24.77 27.18 -7.06
N THR A 489 -24.27 26.07 -6.52
CA THR A 489 -23.40 25.12 -7.24
C THR A 489 -24.17 24.25 -8.22
N LEU A 490 -25.45 23.95 -7.94
CA LEU A 490 -26.39 23.33 -8.89
C LEU A 490 -26.67 24.21 -10.11
N ALA A 491 -26.48 25.52 -9.95
CA ALA A 491 -26.91 26.52 -10.89
C ALA A 491 -25.76 27.10 -11.72
N GLN A 492 -24.60 27.45 -11.15
CA GLN A 492 -23.63 28.38 -11.81
C GLN A 492 -24.31 29.62 -12.44
N TRP A 493 -25.53 29.94 -12.02
CA TRP A 493 -26.39 30.96 -12.63
C TRP A 493 -26.36 32.22 -11.77
N THR A 494 -26.46 33.36 -12.44
CA THR A 494 -26.61 34.64 -11.75
C THR A 494 -28.08 34.88 -11.40
N GLY A 495 -28.41 34.93 -10.11
CA GLY A 495 -29.77 35.22 -9.63
C GLY A 495 -30.40 34.09 -8.81
N ASN A 496 -31.70 34.21 -8.50
CA ASN A 496 -32.43 33.22 -7.72
C ASN A 496 -32.98 32.12 -8.66
N PRO A 497 -32.44 30.89 -8.63
CA PRO A 497 -32.81 29.80 -9.53
C PRO A 497 -34.27 29.33 -9.38
N PHE A 498 -34.88 29.52 -8.21
CA PHE A 498 -36.30 29.24 -7.99
C PHE A 498 -37.19 30.29 -8.67
N ALA A 499 -36.81 31.57 -8.60
CA ALA A 499 -37.54 32.65 -9.25
C ALA A 499 -37.41 32.61 -10.78
N ASP A 500 -36.26 32.16 -11.27
CA ASP A 500 -35.97 32.02 -12.70
C ASP A 500 -36.57 30.75 -13.31
N GLY A 501 -37.26 29.92 -12.51
CA GLY A 501 -37.91 28.71 -12.96
C GLY A 501 -36.94 27.62 -13.38
N ARG A 502 -35.74 27.59 -12.78
CA ARG A 502 -34.71 26.58 -13.04
C ARG A 502 -34.57 25.56 -11.92
N LEU A 503 -34.97 25.92 -10.70
CA LEU A 503 -35.15 25.01 -9.57
C LEU A 503 -36.61 24.99 -9.13
N ARG A 504 -37.09 23.81 -8.71
CA ARG A 504 -38.39 23.65 -8.07
C ARG A 504 -38.40 22.50 -7.09
N LEU A 505 -39.30 22.55 -6.12
CA LEU A 505 -39.58 21.46 -5.21
C LEU A 505 -40.92 20.79 -5.55
N ILE A 506 -40.97 19.46 -5.49
CA ILE A 506 -42.20 18.67 -5.67
C ILE A 506 -42.36 17.71 -4.50
N GLN A 507 -43.52 17.73 -3.85
CA GLN A 507 -43.88 16.68 -2.89
C GLN A 507 -44.26 15.40 -3.64
N GLN A 508 -43.61 14.28 -3.32
CA GLN A 508 -43.96 12.95 -3.80
C GLN A 508 -44.09 11.98 -2.63
N GLY A 509 -45.33 11.69 -2.22
CA GLY A 509 -45.56 10.88 -1.02
C GLY A 509 -45.06 11.62 0.22
N SER A 510 -44.25 10.94 1.05
CA SER A 510 -43.55 11.54 2.21
C SER A 510 -42.32 12.36 1.84
N ASP A 511 -41.86 12.25 0.59
CA ASP A 511 -40.54 12.75 0.20
C ASP A 511 -40.66 14.06 -0.60
N THR A 512 -39.63 14.90 -0.52
CA THR A 512 -39.52 16.10 -1.35
C THR A 512 -38.47 15.91 -2.44
N LEU A 513 -38.85 16.13 -3.69
CA LEU A 513 -37.94 16.12 -4.83
C LEU A 513 -37.45 17.52 -5.14
N VAL A 514 -36.13 17.70 -5.15
CA VAL A 514 -35.47 18.91 -5.69
C VAL A 514 -35.23 18.66 -7.18
N GLN A 515 -35.86 19.46 -8.04
CA GLN A 515 -35.74 19.31 -9.49
C GLN A 515 -35.06 20.50 -10.14
N VAL A 516 -34.19 20.20 -11.09
CA VAL A 516 -33.36 21.14 -11.85
C VAL A 516 -33.73 21.11 -13.32
N ASP A 517 -33.83 22.29 -13.92
CA ASP A 517 -33.91 22.52 -15.35
C ASP A 517 -32.59 23.18 -15.83
N ALA A 518 -31.69 22.35 -16.35
CA ALA A 518 -30.30 22.71 -16.61
C ALA A 518 -30.09 23.71 -17.76
N ASP A 519 -30.96 23.68 -18.79
CA ASP A 519 -30.95 24.69 -19.86
C ASP A 519 -31.98 25.81 -19.62
N GLY A 520 -32.85 25.63 -18.63
CA GLY A 520 -33.78 26.61 -18.12
C GLY A 520 -35.10 26.61 -18.89
N PRO A 521 -36.07 27.44 -18.48
CA PRO A 521 -37.48 27.30 -18.90
C PRO A 521 -37.76 27.55 -20.40
N ARG A 522 -36.74 27.92 -21.19
CA ARG A 522 -36.80 28.12 -22.65
C ARG A 522 -35.95 27.13 -23.43
N GLY A 523 -35.23 26.25 -22.74
CA GLY A 523 -34.44 25.17 -23.31
C GLY A 523 -35.30 23.99 -23.77
N ALA A 524 -34.64 22.97 -24.30
CA ALA A 524 -35.29 21.75 -24.78
C ALA A 524 -35.31 20.65 -23.71
N ALA A 525 -34.44 20.73 -22.69
CA ALA A 525 -34.50 19.84 -21.55
C ALA A 525 -35.66 20.25 -20.63
N GLY A 526 -36.22 19.27 -19.90
CA GLY A 526 -37.22 19.52 -18.86
C GLY A 526 -36.61 19.33 -17.49
N PHE A 527 -37.41 19.60 -16.45
CA PHE A 527 -37.01 19.33 -15.07
C PHE A 527 -36.66 17.86 -14.85
N ALA A 528 -35.49 17.62 -14.28
CA ALA A 528 -35.02 16.34 -13.77
C ALA A 528 -34.89 16.40 -12.24
N THR A 529 -35.15 15.29 -11.55
CA THR A 529 -34.86 15.20 -10.11
C THR A 529 -33.35 15.14 -9.90
N ALA A 530 -32.81 16.05 -9.11
CA ALA A 530 -31.40 16.07 -8.71
C ALA A 530 -31.22 15.41 -7.34
N VAL A 531 -32.12 15.72 -6.40
CA VAL A 531 -32.07 15.24 -5.03
C VAL A 531 -33.45 14.77 -4.60
N LYS A 532 -33.49 13.65 -3.89
CA LYS A 532 -34.62 13.21 -3.10
C LYS A 532 -34.32 13.45 -1.61
N LEU A 533 -35.12 14.30 -0.96
CA LEU A 533 -35.12 14.46 0.49
C LEU A 533 -36.16 13.50 1.07
N ALA A 534 -35.70 12.38 1.64
CA ALA A 534 -36.58 11.34 2.18
C ALA A 534 -37.32 11.85 3.43
N GLY A 535 -38.63 11.60 3.51
CA GLY A 535 -39.42 11.96 4.70
C GLY A 535 -39.64 13.46 4.95
N VAL A 536 -39.14 14.35 4.08
CA VAL A 536 -39.27 15.81 4.23
C VAL A 536 -40.56 16.33 3.57
N ASP A 537 -41.35 17.10 4.31
CA ASP A 537 -42.48 17.86 3.78
C ASP A 537 -41.99 19.16 3.12
N ALA A 538 -42.25 19.33 1.82
CA ALA A 538 -41.84 20.50 1.06
C ALA A 538 -42.36 21.82 1.64
N ALA A 539 -43.46 21.79 2.41
CA ALA A 539 -44.02 22.97 3.05
C ALA A 539 -43.22 23.49 4.25
N THR A 540 -42.32 22.67 4.83
CA THR A 540 -41.48 23.06 5.97
C THR A 540 -40.16 23.67 5.54
N LEU A 541 -39.77 23.52 4.27
CA LEU A 541 -38.56 24.11 3.71
C LEU A 541 -38.69 25.64 3.57
N THR A 542 -37.70 26.36 4.10
CA THR A 542 -37.66 27.83 4.08
C THR A 542 -36.39 28.34 3.41
N ALA A 543 -36.26 29.66 3.24
CA ALA A 543 -35.00 30.27 2.81
C ALA A 543 -33.82 29.96 3.74
N GLN A 544 -34.06 29.56 4.99
CA GLN A 544 -32.98 29.21 5.92
C GLN A 544 -32.40 27.82 5.69
N ASN A 545 -33.05 26.99 4.86
CA ASN A 545 -32.55 25.70 4.41
C ASN A 545 -31.78 25.78 3.08
N ILE A 546 -31.59 26.99 2.55
CA ILE A 546 -30.83 27.24 1.32
C ILE A 546 -29.67 28.16 1.69
N VAL A 547 -28.43 27.75 1.38
CA VAL A 547 -27.20 28.50 1.75
C VAL A 547 -27.28 29.96 1.29
N GLU A 548 -27.77 30.20 0.07
CA GLU A 548 -27.89 31.53 -0.53
C GLU A 548 -29.11 32.33 -0.04
N GLY A 549 -29.95 31.76 0.83
CA GLY A 549 -31.13 32.42 1.36
C GLY A 549 -32.30 32.55 0.37
N TYR A 550 -32.31 31.75 -0.70
CA TYR A 550 -33.40 31.78 -1.67
C TYR A 550 -34.68 31.15 -1.11
N LEU A 551 -35.82 31.81 -1.29
CA LEU A 551 -37.12 31.20 -0.97
C LEU A 551 -37.44 30.08 -1.97
N PRO A 552 -37.58 28.83 -1.52
CA PRO A 552 -37.90 27.72 -2.41
C PRO A 552 -39.31 27.83 -2.99
N VAL A 553 -39.49 27.36 -4.23
CA VAL A 553 -40.79 27.30 -4.92
C VAL A 553 -41.29 25.87 -4.95
N VAL A 554 -42.38 25.60 -4.24
CA VAL A 554 -43.06 24.30 -4.21
C VAL A 554 -44.15 24.26 -5.28
N VAL A 555 -44.10 23.27 -6.18
CA VAL A 555 -45.10 23.11 -7.25
C VAL A 555 -46.22 22.19 -6.78
N GLY A 556 -47.46 22.69 -6.83
CA GLY A 556 -48.66 21.90 -6.50
C GLY A 556 -49.42 22.37 -5.25
N THR A 557 -48.88 23.31 -4.48
CA THR A 557 -49.62 24.03 -3.44
C THR A 557 -50.08 25.40 -3.98
N ALA A 558 -51.32 25.78 -3.67
CA ALA A 558 -51.87 27.08 -4.06
C ALA A 558 -50.97 28.21 -3.53
N PRO A 559 -50.83 29.34 -4.26
CA PRO A 559 -49.95 30.43 -3.84
C PRO A 559 -50.34 30.91 -2.42
N PRO A 560 -49.36 31.32 -1.59
CA PRO A 560 -49.68 31.85 -0.26
C PRO A 560 -50.60 33.05 -0.46
N VAL A 561 -51.78 32.98 0.15
CA VAL A 561 -52.70 34.11 0.21
C VAL A 561 -51.98 35.26 0.88
N THR A 562 -51.86 36.37 0.17
CA THR A 562 -51.37 37.64 0.72
C THR A 562 -52.23 37.98 1.93
N PRO A 563 -51.68 38.19 3.14
CA PRO A 563 -52.50 38.60 4.26
C PRO A 563 -53.06 40.01 3.96
N THR A 564 -54.38 40.07 3.80
CA THR A 564 -55.13 41.34 3.78
C THR A 564 -54.84 42.09 5.07
N PRO A 565 -54.54 43.40 5.04
CA PRO A 565 -54.27 44.17 6.27
C PRO A 565 -55.53 44.22 7.14
N THR A 566 -55.45 43.59 8.32
CA THR A 566 -56.45 43.74 9.38
C THR A 566 -56.30 45.13 10.01
N PRO A 567 -57.41 45.86 10.27
CA PRO A 567 -57.34 47.23 10.77
C PRO A 567 -56.70 47.32 12.16
N THR A 568 -55.85 48.34 12.30
CA THR A 568 -55.20 48.79 13.53
C THR A 568 -56.16 48.88 14.72
N PRO A 569 -55.95 48.12 15.81
CA PRO A 569 -56.59 48.41 17.08
C PRO A 569 -55.95 49.64 17.74
N THR A 570 -56.80 50.53 18.24
CA THR A 570 -56.46 51.72 19.03
C THR A 570 -55.83 51.31 20.38
N PRO A 571 -54.82 52.03 20.90
CA PRO A 571 -54.05 51.60 22.07
C PRO A 571 -54.89 51.68 23.37
N THR A 572 -54.76 50.66 24.21
CA THR A 572 -55.28 50.60 25.59
C THR A 572 -54.08 50.34 26.52
N PRO A 573 -54.00 50.98 27.70
CA PRO A 573 -52.73 51.39 28.31
C PRO A 573 -51.94 50.27 28.99
N GLU A 574 -50.62 50.47 29.04
CA GLU A 574 -49.61 49.66 29.74
C GLU A 574 -50.02 49.23 31.15
N PRO A 575 -49.87 47.95 31.51
CA PRO A 575 -49.67 47.56 32.90
C PRO A 575 -48.22 47.82 33.30
N SER A 576 -48.08 48.57 34.39
CA SER A 576 -46.86 48.99 35.07
C SER A 576 -45.91 47.84 35.45
N ILE A 577 -44.62 48.06 35.16
CA ILE A 577 -43.47 47.27 35.61
C ILE A 577 -43.35 47.33 37.15
N PRO A 578 -43.25 46.20 37.88
CA PRO A 578 -42.70 46.20 39.23
C PRO A 578 -41.16 46.13 39.21
N ALA A 579 -40.53 46.95 40.05
CA ALA A 579 -39.09 46.98 40.33
C ALA A 579 -38.64 45.73 41.15
N PRO A 580 -37.32 45.44 41.23
CA PRO A 580 -36.78 44.11 41.51
C PRO A 580 -36.65 43.81 43.02
N PRO A 581 -36.71 42.54 43.45
CA PRO A 581 -36.16 42.14 44.74
C PRO A 581 -34.66 41.89 44.62
N THR A 582 -33.92 42.65 45.42
CA THR A 582 -32.51 42.45 45.76
C THR A 582 -32.31 41.19 46.59
N GLY A 583 -31.42 40.30 46.13
CA GLY A 583 -30.58 39.39 46.94
C GLY A 583 -31.28 38.32 47.78
N THR A 584 -30.98 37.04 47.50
CA THR A 584 -30.11 36.17 48.32
C THR A 584 -30.17 34.72 47.83
N THR A 585 -29.01 34.06 47.82
CA THR A 585 -28.71 32.63 47.52
C THR A 585 -28.77 32.14 46.06
N PRO A 586 -27.70 31.51 45.53
CA PRO A 586 -27.72 30.88 44.21
C PRO A 586 -28.61 29.62 44.27
N PRO A 587 -29.51 29.38 43.29
CA PRO A 587 -30.19 28.10 43.15
C PRO A 587 -29.17 27.01 42.78
N PRO A 588 -29.43 25.73 43.09
CA PRO A 588 -28.55 24.64 42.69
C PRO A 588 -28.36 24.68 41.18
N VAL A 589 -27.12 24.48 40.74
CA VAL A 589 -26.77 24.20 39.35
C VAL A 589 -27.77 23.17 38.84
N ALA A 590 -28.60 23.56 37.86
CA ALA A 590 -29.36 22.60 37.10
C ALA A 590 -28.33 21.68 36.45
N THR A 591 -28.37 20.41 36.84
CA THR A 591 -27.68 19.33 36.13
C THR A 591 -27.89 19.56 34.63
N PRO A 592 -26.84 19.49 33.79
CA PRO A 592 -27.01 19.55 32.35
C PRO A 592 -28.14 18.60 31.96
N ALA A 593 -29.05 19.07 31.10
CA ALA A 593 -29.92 18.16 30.40
C ALA A 593 -29.01 17.13 29.73
N GLN A 594 -29.28 15.86 30.02
CA GLN A 594 -28.62 14.72 29.40
C GLN A 594 -28.57 14.96 27.88
N PRO A 595 -27.40 14.79 27.22
CA PRO A 595 -27.31 14.94 25.77
C PRO A 595 -28.35 14.05 25.08
N PRO A 596 -28.84 14.45 23.89
CA PRO A 596 -29.78 13.63 23.13
C PRO A 596 -29.17 12.24 22.94
N VAL A 597 -29.97 11.20 23.20
CA VAL A 597 -29.62 9.81 22.94
C VAL A 597 -29.44 9.69 21.43
N VAL A 598 -28.23 9.39 20.96
CA VAL A 598 -27.98 9.07 19.54
C VAL A 598 -28.89 7.90 19.17
N ALA A 599 -29.59 8.01 18.04
CA ALA A 599 -30.62 7.05 17.68
C ALA A 599 -29.96 5.77 17.15
N PRO A 600 -30.33 4.59 17.66
CA PRO A 600 -29.74 3.34 17.20
C PRO A 600 -30.12 3.04 15.75
N VAL A 601 -29.15 2.55 15.00
CA VAL A 601 -29.20 2.14 13.61
C VAL A 601 -29.51 0.64 13.52
N ASP A 602 -30.35 0.24 12.56
CA ASP A 602 -30.61 -1.17 12.23
C ASP A 602 -30.28 -1.37 10.75
N ARG A 603 -29.15 -2.01 10.47
CA ARG A 603 -28.62 -2.25 9.11
C ARG A 603 -28.53 -3.74 8.84
N THR A 604 -28.91 -4.12 7.63
CA THR A 604 -28.78 -5.49 7.14
C THR A 604 -28.07 -5.46 5.79
N GLY A 605 -26.98 -6.21 5.67
CA GLY A 605 -26.22 -6.41 4.46
C GLY A 605 -26.94 -7.29 3.44
N THR A 606 -26.21 -7.67 2.41
CA THR A 606 -26.71 -8.35 1.22
C THR A 606 -26.39 -9.85 1.25
N THR A 607 -26.08 -10.42 0.09
CA THR A 607 -25.61 -11.80 -0.05
C THR A 607 -24.16 -11.85 -0.56
N GLY A 608 -23.48 -10.69 -0.56
CA GLY A 608 -22.08 -10.52 -0.96
C GLY A 608 -21.21 -10.25 0.26
N VAL A 609 -19.96 -9.84 0.05
CA VAL A 609 -19.13 -9.31 1.14
C VAL A 609 -19.61 -7.90 1.45
N ASP A 610 -20.11 -7.69 2.66
CA ASP A 610 -20.65 -6.41 3.12
C ASP A 610 -19.76 -5.83 4.23
N HIS A 611 -19.56 -4.51 4.19
CA HIS A 611 -18.90 -3.77 5.25
C HIS A 611 -19.94 -2.86 5.91
N LEU A 612 -20.29 -3.15 7.17
CA LEU A 612 -21.34 -2.46 7.90
C LEU A 612 -20.75 -1.68 9.07
N LEU A 613 -21.16 -0.41 9.17
CA LEU A 613 -20.79 0.51 10.27
C LEU A 613 -22.04 0.97 11.03
N GLY A 614 -22.00 0.95 12.36
CA GLY A 614 -23.08 1.36 13.27
C GLY A 614 -22.99 2.82 13.69
N GLY A 615 -21.79 3.27 14.05
CA GLY A 615 -21.49 4.63 14.48
C GLY A 615 -21.63 4.79 15.99
N ALA A 616 -22.06 5.97 16.45
CA ALA A 616 -22.42 6.15 17.86
C ALA A 616 -23.88 5.70 18.08
N GLY A 617 -24.17 4.87 19.09
CA GLY A 617 -25.51 4.32 19.21
C GLY A 617 -25.62 3.07 20.07
N ASN A 618 -26.70 2.32 19.91
CA ASN A 618 -26.78 0.94 20.38
C ASN A 618 -27.33 0.17 19.18
N ASP A 619 -26.46 -0.04 18.22
CA ASP A 619 -26.80 -0.37 16.84
C ASP A 619 -27.01 -1.87 16.66
N ARG A 620 -27.65 -2.21 15.57
CA ARG A 620 -27.84 -3.59 15.14
C ARG A 620 -27.34 -3.71 13.71
N LEU A 621 -26.27 -4.46 13.51
CA LEU A 621 -25.70 -4.76 12.20
C LEU A 621 -25.85 -6.25 11.92
N ASP A 622 -26.38 -6.59 10.74
CA ASP A 622 -26.64 -7.96 10.30
C ASP A 622 -25.99 -8.15 8.92
N GLY A 623 -24.81 -8.76 8.84
CA GLY A 623 -24.02 -8.92 7.61
C GLY A 623 -24.79 -9.68 6.53
N GLY A 624 -25.49 -10.73 6.92
CA GLY A 624 -26.37 -11.47 6.03
C GLY A 624 -25.69 -12.73 5.51
N SER A 625 -25.28 -12.76 4.24
CA SER A 625 -24.52 -13.89 3.70
C SER A 625 -23.30 -13.37 2.98
N GLY A 626 -22.12 -13.88 3.26
CA GLY A 626 -20.88 -13.23 2.84
C GLY A 626 -19.80 -13.46 3.87
N ASN A 627 -18.59 -12.99 3.59
CA ASN A 627 -17.56 -12.85 4.61
C ASN A 627 -17.54 -11.37 4.98
N ASP A 628 -18.33 -10.97 5.97
CA ASP A 628 -18.68 -9.58 6.20
C ASP A 628 -17.75 -8.93 7.23
N VAL A 629 -17.60 -7.61 7.16
CA VAL A 629 -16.88 -6.81 8.15
C VAL A 629 -17.88 -5.91 8.88
N LEU A 630 -17.94 -6.06 10.20
CA LEU A 630 -18.88 -5.35 11.06
C LEU A 630 -18.12 -4.46 12.04
N MET A 631 -18.47 -3.18 12.06
CA MET A 631 -17.95 -2.23 13.04
C MET A 631 -19.11 -1.57 13.76
N GLY A 632 -19.26 -1.87 15.05
CA GLY A 632 -20.31 -1.28 15.89
C GLY A 632 -20.12 0.22 16.02
N GLY A 633 -18.91 0.64 16.34
CA GLY A 633 -18.62 2.02 16.72
C GLY A 633 -18.86 2.21 18.21
N ALA A 634 -19.21 3.42 18.64
CA ALA A 634 -19.36 3.73 20.06
C ALA A 634 -20.75 3.32 20.57
N GLY A 635 -20.81 2.40 21.53
CA GLY A 635 -21.99 2.19 22.35
C GLY A 635 -22.25 0.73 22.69
N ASN A 636 -23.48 0.24 22.67
CA ASN A 636 -23.74 -1.17 22.99
C ASN A 636 -24.47 -1.83 21.83
N ASP A 637 -23.70 -2.45 20.95
CA ASP A 637 -24.18 -2.87 19.66
C ASP A 637 -24.50 -4.37 19.62
N THR A 638 -25.23 -4.77 18.58
CA THR A 638 -25.50 -6.16 18.23
C THR A 638 -24.97 -6.41 16.83
N LEU A 639 -23.86 -7.14 16.75
CA LEU A 639 -23.18 -7.48 15.50
C LEU A 639 -23.50 -8.93 15.13
N ILE A 640 -24.15 -9.13 13.99
CA ILE A 640 -24.56 -10.45 13.50
C ILE A 640 -23.84 -10.67 12.19
N GLY A 641 -22.87 -11.58 12.14
CA GLY A 641 -22.14 -11.89 10.91
C GLY A 641 -23.08 -12.52 9.88
N GLY A 642 -23.69 -13.64 10.27
CA GLY A 642 -24.67 -14.32 9.43
C GLY A 642 -24.11 -15.63 8.92
N SER A 643 -23.93 -15.77 7.60
CA SER A 643 -23.34 -16.96 7.02
C SER A 643 -22.10 -16.65 6.20
N GLY A 644 -20.98 -17.25 6.59
CA GLY A 644 -19.66 -17.14 5.97
C GLY A 644 -18.64 -17.05 7.09
N THR A 645 -17.49 -16.43 6.82
CA THR A 645 -16.49 -16.10 7.85
C THR A 645 -16.51 -14.60 8.06
N ASP A 646 -17.13 -14.18 9.17
CA ASP A 646 -17.41 -12.78 9.44
C ASP A 646 -16.43 -12.19 10.46
N SER A 647 -16.16 -10.90 10.32
CA SER A 647 -15.17 -10.16 11.09
C SER A 647 -15.80 -8.98 11.82
N ALA A 648 -15.47 -8.80 13.11
CA ALA A 648 -15.83 -7.59 13.86
C ALA A 648 -14.57 -6.78 14.21
N HIS A 649 -14.62 -5.48 13.96
CA HIS A 649 -13.48 -4.58 14.12
C HIS A 649 -13.68 -3.65 15.31
N PHE A 650 -12.61 -3.46 16.09
CA PHE A 650 -12.57 -2.66 17.31
C PHE A 650 -11.36 -1.74 17.28
N GLY A 651 -11.55 -0.46 17.62
CA GLY A 651 -10.53 0.58 17.46
C GLY A 651 -9.42 0.58 18.51
N GLY A 652 -9.50 -0.27 19.53
CA GLY A 652 -8.51 -0.35 20.62
C GLY A 652 -7.62 -1.58 20.55
N ALA A 653 -6.60 -1.61 21.41
CA ALA A 653 -5.76 -2.79 21.60
C ALA A 653 -6.55 -3.90 22.30
N ARG A 654 -6.27 -5.17 21.99
CA ARG A 654 -6.94 -6.34 22.58
C ARG A 654 -6.95 -6.29 24.10
N SER A 655 -5.89 -5.75 24.73
CA SER A 655 -5.79 -5.65 26.19
C SER A 655 -6.85 -4.75 26.84
N ASP A 656 -7.47 -3.86 26.07
CA ASP A 656 -8.52 -2.96 26.52
C ASP A 656 -9.89 -3.63 26.63
N TYR A 657 -10.06 -4.83 26.05
CA TYR A 657 -11.35 -5.50 25.95
C TYR A 657 -11.45 -6.74 26.84
N THR A 658 -12.65 -6.97 27.36
CA THR A 658 -13.03 -8.26 27.95
C THR A 658 -14.02 -8.99 27.07
N ILE A 659 -13.74 -10.27 26.81
CA ILE A 659 -14.56 -11.14 25.99
C ILE A 659 -15.19 -12.20 26.89
N THR A 660 -16.52 -12.37 26.81
CA THR A 660 -17.27 -13.35 27.59
C THR A 660 -18.20 -14.15 26.69
N HIS A 661 -18.10 -15.48 26.75
CA HIS A 661 -18.97 -16.36 25.97
C HIS A 661 -20.29 -16.64 26.70
N GLY A 662 -21.43 -16.29 26.09
CA GLY A 662 -22.77 -16.48 26.62
C GLY A 662 -23.65 -17.36 25.73
N ALA A 663 -24.85 -17.70 26.22
CA ALA A 663 -25.83 -18.47 25.44
C ALA A 663 -26.49 -17.65 24.30
N ASP A 664 -26.44 -16.33 24.41
CA ASP A 664 -27.06 -15.37 23.48
C ASP A 664 -26.06 -14.74 22.51
N GLY A 665 -24.78 -15.15 22.55
CA GLY A 665 -23.68 -14.57 21.76
C GLY A 665 -22.39 -14.40 22.56
N ILE A 666 -21.38 -13.80 21.93
CA ILE A 666 -20.12 -13.41 22.55
C ILE A 666 -20.21 -11.93 22.93
N GLN A 667 -19.99 -11.62 24.20
CA GLN A 667 -19.98 -10.23 24.66
C GLN A 667 -18.55 -9.69 24.65
N VAL A 668 -18.31 -8.59 23.95
CA VAL A 668 -17.04 -7.86 23.91
C VAL A 668 -17.26 -6.53 24.61
N VAL A 669 -16.44 -6.20 25.62
CA VAL A 669 -16.62 -5.00 26.44
C VAL A 669 -15.32 -4.22 26.51
N ASP A 670 -15.33 -3.02 25.94
CA ASP A 670 -14.28 -2.01 26.05
C ASP A 670 -14.22 -1.47 27.49
N ARG A 671 -13.00 -1.36 28.04
CA ARG A 671 -12.74 -0.86 29.40
C ARG A 671 -12.23 0.58 29.45
N ARG A 672 -12.03 1.23 28.30
CA ARG A 672 -11.50 2.61 28.19
C ARG A 672 -12.50 3.69 28.61
N GLY A 673 -13.81 3.43 28.55
CA GLY A 673 -14.86 4.33 29.04
C GLY A 673 -15.92 4.67 27.98
N SER A 674 -16.66 5.77 28.16
CA SER A 674 -17.77 6.19 27.28
C SER A 674 -17.35 6.91 26.00
N ALA A 675 -16.12 6.70 25.55
CA ALA A 675 -15.52 7.23 24.32
C ALA A 675 -14.81 6.11 23.53
N GLY A 676 -15.13 4.85 23.82
CA GLY A 676 -14.65 3.68 23.08
C GLY A 676 -15.83 2.85 22.60
N ASP A 677 -15.57 1.67 22.07
CA ASP A 677 -16.56 0.87 21.33
C ASP A 677 -17.71 0.39 22.23
N GLY A 678 -17.51 0.39 23.55
CA GLY A 678 -18.55 0.12 24.55
C GLY A 678 -18.78 -1.38 24.80
N SER A 679 -20.03 -1.87 24.82
CA SER A 679 -20.33 -3.26 25.19
C SER A 679 -21.24 -3.96 24.18
N ASP A 680 -20.60 -4.73 23.30
CA ASP A 680 -21.21 -5.31 22.12
C ASP A 680 -21.53 -6.79 22.29
N ILE A 681 -22.55 -7.24 21.55
CA ILE A 681 -22.98 -8.63 21.46
C ILE A 681 -22.76 -9.12 20.04
N LEU A 682 -21.90 -10.12 19.89
CA LEU A 682 -21.54 -10.74 18.62
C LEU A 682 -22.25 -12.08 18.47
N ILE A 683 -22.86 -12.31 17.31
CA ILE A 683 -23.61 -13.53 16.99
C ILE A 683 -23.16 -14.00 15.60
N GLY A 684 -22.53 -15.18 15.55
CA GLY A 684 -22.01 -15.72 14.28
C GLY A 684 -20.95 -14.82 13.66
N VAL A 685 -20.01 -14.35 14.47
CA VAL A 685 -18.80 -13.64 14.04
C VAL A 685 -17.62 -14.50 14.45
N GLU A 686 -16.75 -14.81 13.50
CA GLU A 686 -15.64 -15.75 13.67
C GLU A 686 -14.31 -15.04 13.94
N ARG A 687 -14.14 -13.80 13.48
CA ARG A 687 -12.88 -13.05 13.59
C ARG A 687 -13.09 -11.74 14.33
N LEU A 688 -12.20 -11.42 15.26
CA LEU A 688 -12.11 -10.10 15.87
C LEU A 688 -10.81 -9.43 15.44
N HIS A 689 -10.89 -8.17 15.07
CA HIS A 689 -9.74 -7.33 14.75
C HIS A 689 -9.64 -6.20 15.78
N PHE A 690 -8.48 -6.12 16.43
CA PHE A 690 -8.09 -5.06 17.35
C PHE A 690 -6.91 -4.30 16.75
N ALA A 691 -6.56 -3.14 17.31
CA ALA A 691 -5.45 -2.31 16.83
C ALA A 691 -4.07 -3.04 16.88
N ASP A 692 -3.89 -3.98 17.82
CA ASP A 692 -2.60 -4.66 18.04
C ASP A 692 -2.59 -6.14 17.60
N THR A 693 -3.75 -6.78 17.43
CA THR A 693 -3.80 -8.23 17.12
C THR A 693 -5.19 -8.66 16.62
N SER A 694 -5.27 -9.84 16.00
CA SER A 694 -6.52 -10.49 15.66
C SER A 694 -6.78 -11.72 16.51
N LEU A 695 -8.06 -12.00 16.74
CA LEU A 695 -8.51 -13.12 17.56
C LEU A 695 -9.56 -13.94 16.81
N ALA A 696 -9.33 -15.23 16.66
CA ALA A 696 -10.28 -16.17 16.06
C ALA A 696 -11.18 -16.79 17.13
N LEU A 697 -12.48 -16.83 16.87
CA LEU A 697 -13.53 -17.30 17.76
C LEU A 697 -14.15 -18.62 17.30
N ASP A 698 -13.84 -19.08 16.07
CA ASP A 698 -14.27 -20.35 15.51
C ASP A 698 -13.47 -21.55 16.07
N LEU A 699 -13.59 -21.78 17.38
CA LEU A 699 -12.83 -22.79 18.13
C LEU A 699 -13.10 -24.24 17.67
N ASP A 700 -14.24 -24.49 17.04
CA ASP A 700 -14.59 -25.76 16.40
C ASP A 700 -14.46 -25.70 14.85
N GLY A 701 -14.25 -24.50 14.29
CA GLY A 701 -14.09 -24.21 12.88
C GLY A 701 -12.63 -24.28 12.39
N ALA A 702 -12.29 -23.49 11.38
CA ALA A 702 -10.98 -23.49 10.73
C ALA A 702 -9.85 -23.17 11.72
N ALA A 703 -10.02 -22.15 12.56
CA ALA A 703 -9.02 -21.77 13.56
C ALA A 703 -8.75 -22.87 14.58
N GLY A 704 -9.82 -23.46 15.11
CA GLY A 704 -9.72 -24.61 16.00
C GLY A 704 -9.00 -25.79 15.36
N GLN A 705 -9.33 -26.10 14.11
CA GLN A 705 -8.72 -27.20 13.35
C GLN A 705 -7.22 -26.96 13.11
N ALA A 706 -6.83 -25.76 12.69
CA ALA A 706 -5.42 -25.39 12.50
C ALA A 706 -4.63 -25.52 13.82
N TYR A 707 -5.16 -24.99 14.92
CA TYR A 707 -4.51 -25.07 16.24
C TYR A 707 -4.33 -26.51 16.70
N ARG A 708 -5.37 -27.34 16.55
CA ARG A 708 -5.34 -28.76 16.91
C ARG A 708 -4.32 -29.54 16.08
N LEU A 709 -4.20 -29.22 14.80
CA LEU A 709 -3.23 -29.85 13.92
C LEU A 709 -1.79 -29.48 14.31
N TYR A 710 -1.55 -28.23 14.70
CA TYR A 710 -0.27 -27.78 15.28
C TYR A 710 0.11 -28.56 16.53
N ARG A 711 -0.84 -28.69 17.47
CA ARG A 711 -0.65 -29.47 18.68
C ARG A 711 -0.33 -30.92 18.36
N ALA A 712 -1.05 -31.52 17.40
CA ALA A 712 -0.82 -32.89 16.97
C ALA A 712 0.57 -33.10 16.34
N ALA A 713 1.01 -32.16 15.50
CA ALA A 713 2.26 -32.28 14.76
C ALA A 713 3.48 -31.91 15.60
N PHE A 714 3.40 -30.88 16.43
CA PHE A 714 4.60 -30.24 17.00
C PHE A 714 4.57 -30.10 18.54
N ASP A 715 3.48 -30.49 19.21
CA ASP A 715 3.28 -30.32 20.67
C ASP A 715 3.47 -28.87 21.16
N ARG A 716 3.11 -27.90 20.33
CA ARG A 716 3.14 -26.48 20.68
C ARG A 716 1.96 -25.73 20.10
N ALA A 717 1.67 -24.57 20.66
CA ALA A 717 0.79 -23.61 20.02
C ALA A 717 1.44 -23.11 18.71
N PRO A 718 0.64 -22.80 17.68
CA PRO A 718 1.13 -22.04 16.56
C PRO A 718 1.63 -20.67 17.05
N ASP A 719 2.67 -20.16 16.40
CA ASP A 719 3.02 -18.75 16.42
C ASP A 719 1.95 -17.94 15.66
N LEU A 720 1.88 -16.61 15.87
CA LEU A 720 0.79 -15.77 15.36
C LEU A 720 0.67 -15.82 13.83
N GLY A 721 1.80 -15.75 13.12
CA GLY A 721 1.85 -15.84 11.65
C GLY A 721 1.49 -17.23 11.13
N GLY A 722 2.02 -18.29 11.75
CA GLY A 722 1.65 -19.66 11.43
C GLY A 722 0.15 -19.92 11.65
N ALA A 723 -0.42 -19.41 12.75
CA ALA A 723 -1.85 -19.51 13.02
C ALA A 723 -2.66 -18.87 11.87
N GLY A 724 -2.30 -17.66 11.47
CA GLY A 724 -2.95 -16.94 10.37
C GLY A 724 -2.87 -17.66 9.03
N TYR A 725 -1.67 -18.11 8.64
CA TYR A 725 -1.43 -18.77 7.36
C TYR A 725 -2.35 -19.98 7.15
N TRP A 726 -2.41 -20.88 8.13
CA TRP A 726 -3.21 -22.09 7.98
C TRP A 726 -4.70 -21.85 8.13
N MET A 727 -5.10 -20.84 8.91
CA MET A 727 -6.48 -20.37 8.97
C MET A 727 -6.94 -19.87 7.61
N ALA A 728 -6.19 -18.96 6.99
CA ALA A 728 -6.50 -18.41 5.67
C ALA A 728 -6.65 -19.51 4.61
N ARG A 729 -5.76 -20.51 4.62
CA ARG A 729 -5.83 -21.68 3.73
C ARG A 729 -7.11 -22.51 3.93
N LEU A 730 -7.50 -22.76 5.18
CA LEU A 730 -8.73 -23.50 5.51
C LEU A 730 -9.97 -22.69 5.12
N ASP A 731 -9.97 -21.39 5.38
CA ASP A 731 -11.04 -20.46 5.00
C ASP A 731 -11.21 -20.39 3.47
N ALA A 732 -10.10 -20.46 2.71
CA ALA A 732 -10.09 -20.59 1.25
C ALA A 732 -10.52 -21.98 0.73
N GLY A 733 -10.90 -22.90 1.63
CA GLY A 733 -11.44 -24.21 1.29
C GLY A 733 -10.42 -25.34 1.17
N ALA A 734 -9.17 -25.15 1.62
CA ALA A 734 -8.23 -26.26 1.74
C ALA A 734 -8.77 -27.31 2.72
N THR A 735 -8.46 -28.59 2.47
CA THR A 735 -8.85 -29.65 3.40
C THR A 735 -7.78 -29.83 4.49
N LEU A 736 -8.15 -30.36 5.65
CA LEU A 736 -7.17 -30.70 6.68
C LEU A 736 -6.08 -31.68 6.21
N ASP A 737 -6.37 -32.50 5.20
CA ASP A 737 -5.36 -33.39 4.61
C ASP A 737 -4.30 -32.61 3.82
N ASP A 738 -4.70 -31.52 3.13
CA ASP A 738 -3.80 -30.61 2.42
C ASP A 738 -2.90 -29.86 3.41
N ILE A 739 -3.49 -29.38 4.51
CA ILE A 739 -2.74 -28.72 5.58
C ILE A 739 -1.76 -29.71 6.21
N ALA A 740 -2.22 -30.90 6.60
CA ALA A 740 -1.38 -31.93 7.20
C ALA A 740 -0.24 -32.40 6.27
N ALA A 741 -0.46 -32.38 4.95
CA ALA A 741 0.59 -32.66 3.98
C ALA A 741 1.70 -31.61 4.01
N GLY A 742 1.34 -30.32 4.10
CA GLY A 742 2.31 -29.23 4.25
C GLY A 742 3.12 -29.34 5.54
N PHE A 743 2.50 -29.77 6.63
CA PHE A 743 3.22 -30.04 7.88
C PHE A 743 4.18 -31.21 7.72
N ALA A 744 3.73 -32.32 7.16
CA ALA A 744 4.54 -33.53 6.98
C ALA A 744 5.76 -33.32 6.06
N THR A 745 5.72 -32.34 5.16
CA THR A 745 6.84 -31.95 4.29
C THR A 745 7.68 -30.79 4.83
N SER A 746 7.25 -30.18 5.94
CA SER A 746 7.96 -29.05 6.54
C SER A 746 9.30 -29.46 7.16
N ARG A 747 10.22 -28.50 7.22
CA ARG A 747 11.52 -28.67 7.90
C ARG A 747 11.34 -28.97 9.38
N GLU A 748 10.41 -28.30 10.04
CA GLU A 748 10.12 -28.51 11.47
C GLU A 748 9.68 -29.96 11.73
N PHE A 749 8.84 -30.53 10.85
CA PHE A 749 8.45 -31.93 10.95
C PHE A 749 9.62 -32.87 10.68
N ALA A 750 10.48 -32.57 9.70
CA ALA A 750 11.68 -33.37 9.43
C ALA A 750 12.70 -33.29 10.58
N ASP A 751 12.84 -32.15 11.26
CA ASP A 751 13.72 -31.98 12.42
C ASP A 751 13.17 -32.74 13.63
N LEU A 752 11.84 -32.71 13.83
CA LEU A 752 11.20 -33.35 14.97
C LEU A 752 11.09 -34.88 14.79
N TYR A 753 10.61 -35.35 13.65
CA TYR A 753 10.37 -36.77 13.38
C TYR A 753 11.59 -37.46 12.75
N GLY A 754 12.48 -36.73 12.10
CA GLY A 754 13.58 -37.23 11.29
C GLY A 754 13.24 -37.13 9.79
N SER A 755 14.27 -37.08 8.93
CA SER A 755 14.09 -36.93 7.47
C SER A 755 13.45 -38.14 6.78
N ALA A 756 13.34 -39.28 7.48
CA ALA A 756 12.65 -40.49 7.04
C ALA A 756 12.22 -41.30 8.28
N PRO A 757 11.23 -40.82 9.04
CA PRO A 757 10.83 -41.46 10.29
C PRO A 757 10.22 -42.83 10.01
N SER A 758 10.42 -43.79 10.92
CA SER A 758 9.68 -45.05 10.84
C SER A 758 8.21 -44.82 11.19
N ASN A 759 7.30 -45.63 10.65
CA ASN A 759 5.87 -45.54 11.00
C ASN A 759 5.65 -45.70 12.52
N GLU A 760 6.48 -46.49 13.19
CA GLU A 760 6.48 -46.64 14.65
C GLU A 760 6.80 -45.31 15.34
N ASP A 761 7.86 -44.61 14.91
CA ASP A 761 8.26 -43.32 15.48
C ASP A 761 7.21 -42.24 15.26
N VAL A 762 6.58 -42.21 14.07
CA VAL A 762 5.51 -41.27 13.74
C VAL A 762 4.31 -41.45 14.67
N VAL A 763 3.78 -42.67 14.78
CA VAL A 763 2.60 -42.95 15.61
C VAL A 763 2.91 -42.69 17.09
N LEU A 764 4.06 -43.13 17.58
CA LEU A 764 4.45 -42.95 18.99
C LEU A 764 4.55 -41.46 19.37
N ARG A 765 5.11 -40.63 18.49
CA ARG A 765 5.25 -39.18 18.71
C ARG A 765 3.91 -38.45 18.63
N MET A 766 3.05 -38.76 17.66
CA MET A 766 1.71 -38.15 17.58
C MET A 766 0.89 -38.38 18.86
N TYR A 767 0.94 -39.59 19.42
CA TYR A 767 0.29 -39.89 20.70
C TYR A 767 0.86 -39.07 21.86
N ARG A 768 2.19 -38.85 21.90
CA ARG A 768 2.83 -38.06 22.94
C ARG A 768 2.49 -36.58 22.82
N ASN A 769 2.49 -36.03 21.61
CA ASN A 769 2.17 -34.63 21.36
C ASN A 769 0.73 -34.26 21.78
N ILE A 770 -0.21 -35.20 21.65
CA ILE A 770 -1.63 -34.95 21.95
C ILE A 770 -1.98 -35.29 23.41
N LEU A 771 -1.46 -36.41 23.92
CA LEU A 771 -1.95 -36.99 25.18
C LEU A 771 -0.92 -36.97 26.32
N ASP A 772 0.31 -36.51 26.06
CA ASP A 772 1.45 -36.57 26.98
C ASP A 772 1.59 -37.95 27.66
N ARG A 773 1.26 -39.01 26.93
CA ARG A 773 1.28 -40.41 27.41
C ARG A 773 1.63 -41.36 26.28
N ASP A 774 2.11 -42.54 26.67
CA ASP A 774 2.28 -43.65 25.74
C ASP A 774 0.91 -44.17 25.25
N PRO A 775 0.81 -44.60 23.97
CA PRO A 775 -0.45 -45.09 23.41
C PRO A 775 -0.93 -46.37 24.08
N ASP A 776 -2.24 -46.59 24.11
CA ASP A 776 -2.75 -47.91 24.43
C ASP A 776 -2.44 -48.89 23.27
N GLN A 777 -2.27 -50.16 23.62
CA GLN A 777 -1.81 -51.17 22.67
C GLN A 777 -2.77 -51.36 21.47
N GLY A 778 -4.07 -51.09 21.65
CA GLY A 778 -5.07 -51.20 20.59
C GLY A 778 -4.95 -50.07 19.57
N GLY A 779 -4.94 -48.82 20.05
CA GLY A 779 -4.79 -47.62 19.22
C GLY A 779 -3.45 -47.57 18.50
N TYR A 780 -2.35 -47.93 19.19
CA TYR A 780 -1.03 -48.03 18.57
C TYR A 780 -1.01 -49.03 17.40
N SER A 781 -1.52 -50.24 17.63
CA SER A 781 -1.51 -51.31 16.61
C SER A 781 -2.38 -50.98 15.41
N PHE A 782 -3.49 -50.26 15.62
CA PHE A 782 -4.38 -49.85 14.55
C PHE A 782 -3.70 -48.85 13.59
N TRP A 783 -3.12 -47.76 14.12
CA TRP A 783 -2.50 -46.74 13.28
C TRP A 783 -1.24 -47.23 12.59
N LEU A 784 -0.48 -48.10 13.26
CA LEU A 784 0.69 -48.73 12.66
C LEU A 784 0.27 -49.63 11.47
N ASP A 785 -0.79 -50.44 11.62
CA ASP A 785 -1.34 -51.23 10.51
C ASP A 785 -1.89 -50.35 9.38
N VAL A 786 -2.49 -49.19 9.67
CA VAL A 786 -2.93 -48.22 8.65
C VAL A 786 -1.77 -47.73 7.78
N LEU A 787 -0.66 -47.31 8.40
CA LEU A 787 0.52 -46.80 7.70
C LEU A 787 1.29 -47.93 6.99
N ASP A 788 1.52 -49.06 7.66
CA ASP A 788 2.30 -50.18 7.12
C ASP A 788 1.60 -50.88 5.93
N SER A 789 0.27 -50.94 5.95
CA SER A 789 -0.51 -51.48 4.83
C SER A 789 -0.72 -50.46 3.69
N GLY A 790 -0.28 -49.22 3.86
CA GLY A 790 -0.47 -48.14 2.89
C GLY A 790 -1.93 -47.74 2.70
N ARG A 791 -2.79 -47.97 3.70
CA ARG A 791 -4.21 -47.56 3.65
C ARG A 791 -4.37 -46.04 3.75
N ALA A 792 -3.42 -45.36 4.38
CA ALA A 792 -3.34 -43.91 4.48
C ALA A 792 -1.87 -43.46 4.61
N GLY A 793 -1.57 -42.25 4.17
CA GLY A 793 -0.27 -41.60 4.38
C GLY A 793 -0.16 -40.93 5.75
N VAL A 794 1.04 -40.43 6.07
CA VAL A 794 1.32 -39.72 7.34
C VAL A 794 0.44 -38.48 7.50
N ASN A 795 0.18 -37.74 6.42
CA ASN A 795 -0.70 -36.57 6.40
C ASN A 795 -2.14 -36.93 6.82
N ALA A 796 -2.71 -37.98 6.24
CA ALA A 796 -4.08 -38.42 6.56
C ALA A 796 -4.22 -38.93 7.99
N VAL A 797 -3.18 -39.60 8.51
CA VAL A 797 -3.13 -40.00 9.92
C VAL A 797 -3.01 -38.77 10.83
N LEU A 798 -2.14 -37.81 10.49
CA LEU A 798 -1.97 -36.56 11.24
C LEU A 798 -3.27 -35.75 11.31
N ALA A 799 -3.99 -35.60 10.20
CA ALA A 799 -5.29 -34.91 10.16
C ALA A 799 -6.33 -35.61 11.05
N GLN A 800 -6.39 -36.95 11.05
CA GLN A 800 -7.31 -37.70 11.92
C GLN A 800 -6.95 -37.60 13.41
N PHE A 801 -5.65 -37.51 13.74
CA PHE A 801 -5.20 -37.25 15.11
C PHE A 801 -5.52 -35.83 15.57
N GLY A 802 -5.32 -34.85 14.69
CA GLY A 802 -5.69 -33.45 14.92
C GLY A 802 -7.16 -33.32 15.36
N GLU A 803 -8.05 -34.05 14.70
CA GLU A 803 -9.50 -34.00 14.97
C GLU A 803 -10.01 -35.11 15.90
N SER A 804 -9.12 -35.81 16.60
CA SER A 804 -9.52 -36.78 17.62
C SER A 804 -10.26 -36.11 18.78
N VAL A 805 -11.20 -36.83 19.40
CA VAL A 805 -11.94 -36.36 20.59
C VAL A 805 -10.95 -35.97 21.68
N GLU A 806 -9.92 -36.79 21.85
CA GLU A 806 -8.85 -36.57 22.80
C GLU A 806 -8.09 -35.25 22.58
N ASN A 807 -7.74 -34.90 21.34
CA ASN A 807 -7.04 -33.65 21.06
C ASN A 807 -7.95 -32.44 21.24
N ARG A 808 -9.22 -32.55 20.83
CA ARG A 808 -10.23 -31.52 21.08
C ARG A 808 -10.38 -31.23 22.57
N ASP A 809 -10.47 -32.27 23.39
CA ASP A 809 -10.53 -32.12 24.85
C ASP A 809 -9.24 -31.52 25.43
N ALA A 810 -8.07 -31.91 24.90
CA ALA A 810 -6.77 -31.43 25.37
C ALA A 810 -6.54 -29.94 25.10
N VAL A 811 -7.03 -29.41 23.96
CA VAL A 811 -6.84 -27.99 23.62
C VAL A 811 -7.98 -27.09 24.10
N ALA A 812 -9.11 -27.65 24.53
CA ALA A 812 -10.32 -26.89 24.83
C ALA A 812 -10.09 -25.73 25.80
N GLU A 813 -9.34 -25.94 26.89
CA GLU A 813 -9.02 -24.88 27.85
C GLU A 813 -8.03 -23.85 27.30
N LEU A 814 -7.11 -24.26 26.41
CA LEU A 814 -6.08 -23.40 25.84
C LEU A 814 -6.66 -22.36 24.88
N ILE A 815 -7.67 -22.75 24.10
CA ILE A 815 -8.29 -21.89 23.08
C ILE A 815 -9.59 -21.24 23.55
N ALA A 816 -9.99 -21.47 24.81
CA ALA A 816 -11.29 -21.05 25.35
C ALA A 816 -11.55 -19.53 25.29
N ASN A 817 -10.51 -18.71 25.16
CA ASN A 817 -10.60 -17.25 25.07
C ASN A 817 -10.32 -16.73 23.64
N GLY A 818 -10.43 -17.58 22.63
CA GLY A 818 -10.04 -17.28 21.25
C GLY A 818 -8.58 -17.67 20.95
N ILE A 819 -8.25 -17.75 19.66
CA ILE A 819 -6.90 -18.05 19.18
C ILE A 819 -6.33 -16.78 18.55
N ALA A 820 -5.28 -16.22 19.14
CA ALA A 820 -4.61 -15.06 18.57
C ALA A 820 -3.86 -15.43 17.29
N PHE A 821 -3.94 -14.56 16.29
CA PHE A 821 -3.28 -14.75 15.00
C PHE A 821 -2.94 -13.41 14.34
N THR A 822 -2.00 -13.43 13.41
CA THR A 822 -1.79 -12.34 12.46
C THR A 822 -2.52 -12.71 11.18
N PRO A 823 -3.44 -11.88 10.65
CA PRO A 823 -4.10 -12.17 9.36
C PRO A 823 -3.09 -12.47 8.26
N TYR A 824 -3.45 -13.36 7.35
CA TYR A 824 -2.60 -13.79 6.24
C TYR A 824 -3.40 -13.65 4.94
N GLY A 825 -2.86 -12.94 3.95
CA GLY A 825 -3.52 -12.72 2.65
C GLY A 825 -3.93 -14.03 1.99
N ALA A 826 -5.21 -14.15 1.59
CA ALA A 826 -5.78 -15.36 0.99
C ALA A 826 -5.96 -15.22 -0.52
#